data_AF-A0A814UUC6-F1
#
_entry.id   AF-A0A814UUC6-F1
#
_cell.length_a   1.000
_cell.length_b   1.000
_cell.length_c   1.000
_cell.angle_alpha   90.00
_cell.angle_beta   90.00
_cell.angle_gamma   90.00
#
_symmetry.space_group_name_H-M   'P 1'
#
loop_
_entity.id
_entity.type
_entity.pdbx_description
1 polymer ?
#
loop_
_entity_poly.entity_id
_entity_poly.type
_entity_poly.pdbx_seq_one_letter_code
_entity_poly.pdbx_strand_id
1 'polypeptide(L)'
;MATSNNSLNHNMNDVSLYAESKLTRHQAIGEITNVVLRSNIKPRVVNSILELLQKLLPSDNTLPITINDLFSAIISSENNWRVTQYLVRHKQFLSVSTTNASSAFVQQELQACLRLILEKNHEDREVSVSDNCTDGLLVDENEDKESIANKKLCCFEMNGYNLLNGEVKDRFSVFYTNTLIFVTLNNKYTKHINPTMNLTDCCLSLFFAADFQKFHTSRKHMETIKSIISTVTGGASETNTSTASNEQIRHLLCKTDDLQNGQMKEFEVKTSFVNTSVLLIKQNDKFHAYSSKCCHYKLPLAKGVLINNRLRCFAHGACFRVDTGDIEDHPGHGNLPKYDVEIVDGQVILVGTKQDLEKLERSKIPDNLEIDDKPVVAIIGAGAGGFTCADMLRQNGFRGRILLYTREGTLPYDRVQLSKQPMKKSQDLLLRDQNHFKKAKIDLILDTEITNINWDAKTLTYHTIGKQMKSEQYDYLVLATGLRSRKLPSSIRGGDLRSIFYVRSMEDANNLVNKVKSPETKNIVIIGDSFIALELCGWLTTGLAGPDGKQTDIDKKNVSVVMLLKAPMIRIFGEKIARALQTVHEKNGAKFYPEANVTEITGENNSVKFVQLETGESIPCDMVIVAIGSETCTELYKDSPIALSEDHFIKVNDRLETSVEHVLAVGDISKHPLKVFNLDEVNCQHWQMACSSGHQAADTILHHYLGQNKGGARPLKTDYYTVPIYWTTQNNKTTIRYAGYTRDPENVVIHGDLDGEFKFVAYYIVDGFVRAVAQSKYDPLSSEVAEVFYHRRNIRKEDIENDMYGYRKYLEFKTKKPE
;
A
#
# COMPACT_ATOMS: atom_id res chain seq x y z
N MET A 1 -51.79 -11.40 7.27
CA MET A 1 -52.32 -10.07 6.84
C MET A 1 -51.22 -9.03 6.53
N ALA A 2 -49.94 -9.28 6.82
CA ALA A 2 -48.83 -8.37 6.45
C ALA A 2 -48.03 -8.83 5.21
N THR A 3 -48.66 -9.58 4.30
CA THR A 3 -48.04 -10.00 3.01
C THR A 3 -48.55 -9.21 1.81
N SER A 4 -49.33 -8.15 2.06
CA SER A 4 -49.83 -7.26 1.01
C SER A 4 -49.75 -5.81 1.47
N ASN A 5 -48.54 -5.23 1.50
CA ASN A 5 -48.33 -3.81 1.19
C ASN A 5 -46.84 -3.41 1.23
N ASN A 6 -46.49 -2.57 0.26
CA ASN A 6 -45.15 -2.12 -0.12
C ASN A 6 -44.60 -1.00 0.79
N SER A 7 -44.75 -1.10 2.12
CA SER A 7 -44.30 -0.06 3.05
C SER A 7 -43.89 -0.62 4.41
N LEU A 8 -42.59 -0.90 4.60
CA LEU A 8 -41.97 -1.07 5.92
C LEU A 8 -40.63 -0.32 5.95
N ASN A 9 -40.71 0.98 5.69
CA ASN A 9 -39.82 1.97 6.30
C ASN A 9 -40.64 2.61 7.42
N HIS A 10 -40.53 2.11 8.66
CA HIS A 10 -40.67 2.80 9.96
C HIS A 10 -41.11 1.86 11.09
N ASN A 11 -40.38 1.95 12.21
CA ASN A 11 -40.63 1.44 13.57
C ASN A 11 -40.72 -0.07 13.86
N MET A 12 -39.68 -0.59 14.56
CA MET A 12 -39.62 -1.93 15.16
C MET A 12 -40.54 -2.12 16.39
N ASN A 13 -41.23 -1.10 16.86
CA ASN A 13 -42.04 -1.18 18.09
C ASN A 13 -43.38 -1.93 17.91
N ASP A 14 -43.87 -2.07 16.68
CA ASP A 14 -45.16 -2.75 16.43
C ASP A 14 -45.03 -4.29 16.36
N VAL A 15 -43.82 -4.82 16.12
CA VAL A 15 -43.58 -6.27 16.14
C VAL A 15 -43.50 -6.80 17.58
N SER A 16 -42.99 -5.99 18.52
CA SER A 16 -42.97 -6.35 19.95
C SER A 16 -44.36 -6.44 20.56
N LEU A 17 -45.31 -5.58 20.14
CA LEU A 17 -46.65 -5.52 20.71
C LEU A 17 -47.58 -6.65 20.22
N TYR A 18 -47.33 -7.23 19.04
CA TYR A 18 -48.15 -8.35 18.54
C TYR A 18 -47.75 -9.71 19.15
N ALA A 19 -46.54 -9.81 19.73
CA ALA A 19 -46.04 -11.04 20.32
C ALA A 19 -46.55 -11.31 21.75
N GLU A 20 -47.16 -10.33 22.42
CA GLU A 20 -47.54 -10.46 23.83
C GLU A 20 -48.98 -10.95 24.09
N SER A 21 -49.87 -11.10 23.10
CA SER A 21 -51.29 -11.27 23.45
C SER A 21 -52.13 -12.36 22.78
N LYS A 22 -51.59 -13.39 22.07
CA LYS A 22 -52.40 -14.59 21.72
C LYS A 22 -51.70 -15.80 21.07
N LEU A 23 -50.38 -15.88 21.05
CA LEU A 23 -49.65 -17.04 20.50
C LEU A 23 -48.86 -17.76 21.58
N THR A 24 -48.90 -19.10 21.57
CA THR A 24 -47.94 -19.86 22.39
C THR A 24 -46.52 -19.64 21.83
N ARG A 25 -45.51 -19.67 22.71
CA ARG A 25 -44.10 -19.39 22.37
C ARG A 25 -43.57 -20.23 21.19
N HIS A 26 -44.04 -21.47 21.07
CA HIS A 26 -43.74 -22.36 19.93
C HIS A 26 -44.35 -21.87 18.60
N GLN A 27 -45.56 -21.32 18.64
CA GLN A 27 -46.23 -20.78 17.45
C GLN A 27 -45.58 -19.48 16.97
N ALA A 28 -45.10 -18.63 17.89
CA ALA A 28 -44.37 -17.43 17.55
C ALA A 28 -43.03 -17.73 16.85
N ILE A 29 -42.28 -18.73 17.35
CA ILE A 29 -41.03 -19.18 16.72
C ILE A 29 -41.29 -19.82 15.35
N GLY A 30 -42.35 -20.63 15.21
CA GLY A 30 -42.74 -21.22 13.92
C GLY A 30 -43.14 -20.18 12.87
N GLU A 31 -43.84 -19.12 13.25
CA GLU A 31 -44.19 -18.01 12.37
C GLU A 31 -42.96 -17.19 11.95
N ILE A 32 -42.04 -16.88 12.89
CA ILE A 32 -40.79 -16.15 12.60
C ILE A 32 -39.90 -16.93 11.63
N THR A 33 -39.74 -18.24 11.86
CA THR A 33 -38.96 -19.12 10.96
C THR A 33 -39.59 -19.17 9.56
N ASN A 34 -40.92 -19.23 9.46
CA ASN A 34 -41.61 -19.17 8.17
C ASN A 34 -41.46 -17.82 7.44
N VAL A 35 -41.39 -16.70 8.16
CA VAL A 35 -41.13 -15.36 7.58
C VAL A 35 -39.70 -15.26 7.03
N VAL A 36 -38.71 -15.81 7.74
CA VAL A 36 -37.30 -15.86 7.32
C VAL A 36 -37.12 -16.76 6.10
N LEU A 37 -37.81 -17.89 6.05
CA LEU A 37 -37.70 -18.86 4.95
C LEU A 37 -38.36 -18.41 3.65
N ARG A 38 -39.37 -17.53 3.70
CA ARG A 38 -40.16 -17.10 2.52
C ARG A 38 -39.80 -15.73 1.95
N SER A 39 -38.91 -14.97 2.60
CA SER A 39 -38.66 -13.57 2.24
C SER A 39 -37.20 -13.32 1.85
N ASN A 40 -36.97 -12.50 0.83
CA ASN A 40 -35.65 -12.10 0.34
C ASN A 40 -35.07 -10.99 1.26
N ILE A 41 -34.71 -11.35 2.50
CA ILE A 41 -34.47 -10.40 3.60
C ILE A 41 -33.06 -9.77 3.51
N LYS A 42 -32.97 -8.44 3.71
CA LYS A 42 -31.68 -7.71 3.79
C LYS A 42 -30.93 -8.04 5.10
N PRO A 43 -29.57 -8.13 5.09
CA PRO A 43 -28.77 -8.57 6.25
C PRO A 43 -29.04 -7.86 7.59
N ARG A 44 -29.42 -6.57 7.56
CA ARG A 44 -29.73 -5.80 8.78
C ARG A 44 -30.97 -6.32 9.53
N VAL A 45 -31.95 -6.86 8.83
CA VAL A 45 -33.18 -7.40 9.43
C VAL A 45 -32.90 -8.76 10.10
N VAL A 46 -31.90 -9.51 9.61
CA VAL A 46 -31.45 -10.77 10.21
C VAL A 46 -30.85 -10.53 11.60
N ASN A 47 -30.03 -9.49 11.77
CA ASN A 47 -29.50 -9.11 13.09
C ASN A 47 -30.62 -8.77 14.09
N SER A 48 -31.63 -8.00 13.66
CA SER A 48 -32.77 -7.66 14.51
C SER A 48 -33.61 -8.87 14.92
N ILE A 49 -33.75 -9.87 14.05
CA ILE A 49 -34.45 -11.13 14.35
C ILE A 49 -33.63 -11.99 15.32
N LEU A 50 -32.31 -12.08 15.13
CA LEU A 50 -31.41 -12.84 16.03
C LEU A 50 -31.33 -12.21 17.43
N GLU A 51 -31.31 -10.88 17.53
CA GLU A 51 -31.39 -10.17 18.81
C GLU A 51 -32.74 -10.36 19.51
N LEU A 52 -33.85 -10.41 18.75
CA LEU A 52 -35.18 -10.68 19.29
C LEU A 52 -35.26 -12.12 19.83
N LEU A 53 -34.72 -13.09 19.09
CA LEU A 53 -34.67 -14.51 19.48
C LEU A 53 -33.78 -14.73 20.72
N GLN A 54 -32.64 -14.03 20.82
CA GLN A 54 -31.79 -14.06 22.01
C GLN A 54 -32.48 -13.48 23.24
N LYS A 55 -33.31 -12.43 23.10
CA LYS A 55 -34.11 -11.87 24.20
C LYS A 55 -35.28 -12.78 24.61
N LEU A 56 -35.78 -13.61 23.70
CA LEU A 56 -36.90 -14.52 23.92
C LEU A 56 -36.50 -15.91 24.41
N LEU A 57 -35.22 -16.21 24.65
CA LEU A 57 -34.73 -17.49 25.18
C LEU A 57 -34.14 -17.28 26.59
N PRO A 58 -34.58 -18.02 27.64
CA PRO A 58 -33.95 -17.93 28.95
C PRO A 58 -32.55 -18.56 28.91
N SER A 59 -31.68 -18.09 29.81
CA SER A 59 -30.28 -18.52 29.95
C SER A 59 -30.06 -19.96 30.48
N ASP A 60 -31.13 -20.71 30.73
CA ASP A 60 -31.03 -22.09 31.20
C ASP A 60 -31.42 -23.08 30.09
N ASN A 61 -30.42 -23.88 29.69
CA ASN A 61 -30.40 -24.85 28.59
C ASN A 61 -31.37 -26.05 28.78
N THR A 62 -32.68 -25.82 28.75
CA THR A 62 -33.65 -26.94 28.73
C THR A 62 -34.84 -26.67 27.81
N LEU A 63 -34.63 -26.78 26.49
CA LEU A 63 -35.64 -27.15 25.50
C LEU A 63 -34.94 -27.64 24.20
N PRO A 64 -35.40 -28.74 23.57
CA PRO A 64 -34.73 -29.37 22.44
C PRO A 64 -35.23 -28.76 21.12
N ILE A 65 -34.86 -27.51 20.86
CA ILE A 65 -34.65 -27.06 19.48
C ILE A 65 -33.30 -26.39 19.54
N THR A 66 -32.29 -27.12 19.07
CA THR A 66 -30.92 -26.66 19.13
C THR A 66 -30.73 -25.58 18.07
N ILE A 67 -29.79 -24.66 18.31
CA ILE A 67 -29.35 -23.67 17.31
C ILE A 67 -29.06 -24.34 15.94
N ASN A 68 -28.65 -25.61 15.95
CA ASN A 68 -28.46 -26.46 14.77
C ASN A 68 -29.74 -26.67 13.93
N ASP A 69 -30.93 -26.75 14.52
CA ASP A 69 -32.19 -26.95 13.80
C ASP A 69 -32.60 -25.68 13.02
N LEU A 70 -32.34 -24.51 13.59
CA LEU A 70 -32.54 -23.22 12.93
C LEU A 70 -31.53 -23.02 11.78
N PHE A 71 -30.29 -23.47 11.97
CA PHE A 71 -29.24 -23.41 10.95
C PHE A 71 -29.47 -24.37 9.80
N SER A 72 -29.91 -25.61 10.07
CA SER A 72 -30.30 -26.56 9.03
C SER A 72 -31.44 -26.03 8.16
N ALA A 73 -32.39 -25.29 8.73
CA ALA A 73 -33.45 -24.63 7.97
C ALA A 73 -32.93 -23.46 7.10
N ILE A 74 -31.94 -22.70 7.58
CA ILE A 74 -31.33 -21.58 6.84
C ILE A 74 -30.47 -22.08 5.67
N ILE A 75 -29.76 -23.21 5.87
CA ILE A 75 -28.86 -23.80 4.88
C ILE A 75 -29.63 -24.58 3.79
N SER A 76 -30.73 -25.24 4.16
CA SER A 76 -31.57 -26.02 3.22
C SER A 76 -32.49 -25.16 2.34
N SER A 77 -32.55 -23.85 2.56
CA SER A 77 -33.29 -22.90 1.72
C SER A 77 -32.42 -22.48 0.53
N GLU A 78 -32.79 -22.89 -0.69
CA GLU A 78 -32.09 -22.59 -1.95
C GLU A 78 -31.84 -21.08 -2.22
N ASN A 79 -32.43 -20.17 -1.42
CA ASN A 79 -32.44 -18.73 -1.70
C ASN A 79 -31.61 -17.84 -0.77
N ASN A 80 -30.77 -18.35 0.14
CA ASN A 80 -30.09 -17.47 1.13
C ASN A 80 -28.56 -17.58 1.25
N TRP A 81 -27.85 -17.73 0.12
CA TRP A 81 -26.38 -17.71 0.03
C TRP A 81 -25.68 -16.48 0.65
N ARG A 82 -26.39 -15.35 0.78
CA ARG A 82 -25.87 -14.10 1.36
C ARG A 82 -25.72 -14.14 2.88
N VAL A 83 -26.54 -14.94 3.57
CA VAL A 83 -26.47 -15.11 5.04
C VAL A 83 -25.25 -15.97 5.40
N THR A 84 -25.02 -17.04 4.64
CA THR A 84 -23.85 -17.92 4.78
C THR A 84 -22.53 -17.16 4.55
N GLN A 85 -22.45 -16.31 3.52
CA GLN A 85 -21.26 -15.45 3.31
C GLN A 85 -21.01 -14.46 4.45
N TYR A 86 -22.07 -13.93 5.07
CA TYR A 86 -21.96 -12.96 6.16
C TYR A 86 -21.43 -13.62 7.45
N LEU A 87 -21.92 -14.82 7.79
CA LEU A 87 -21.49 -15.59 8.97
C LEU A 87 -20.03 -16.02 8.88
N VAL A 88 -19.59 -16.48 7.71
CA VAL A 88 -18.19 -16.83 7.43
C VAL A 88 -17.27 -15.60 7.53
N ARG A 89 -17.73 -14.42 7.08
CA ARG A 89 -16.95 -13.18 7.16
C ARG A 89 -16.77 -12.64 8.57
N HIS A 90 -17.70 -12.91 9.50
CA HIS A 90 -17.70 -12.34 10.85
C HIS A 90 -17.17 -13.30 11.93
N LYS A 91 -16.48 -14.39 11.55
CA LYS A 91 -15.73 -15.30 12.44
C LYS A 91 -16.51 -15.81 13.67
N GLN A 92 -17.81 -16.06 13.53
CA GLN A 92 -18.48 -16.95 14.48
C GLN A 92 -18.17 -18.38 14.07
N PHE A 93 -17.21 -19.00 14.76
CA PHE A 93 -16.85 -20.39 14.49
C PHE A 93 -17.99 -21.32 14.93
N LEU A 94 -18.38 -22.22 14.02
CA LEU A 94 -19.15 -23.41 14.31
C LEU A 94 -18.35 -24.30 15.26
N SER A 95 -18.85 -24.52 16.47
CA SER A 95 -18.52 -25.73 17.23
C SER A 95 -19.64 -26.75 16.96
N VAL A 96 -19.48 -27.58 15.94
CA VAL A 96 -20.35 -28.77 15.80
C VAL A 96 -19.79 -29.83 16.74
N SER A 97 -20.41 -29.98 17.90
CA SER A 97 -20.23 -31.16 18.75
C SER A 97 -20.94 -32.34 18.07
N THR A 98 -20.24 -33.13 17.27
CA THR A 98 -20.79 -34.38 16.70
C THR A 98 -20.67 -35.52 17.71
N THR A 99 -21.30 -35.37 18.87
CA THR A 99 -21.40 -36.47 19.82
C THR A 99 -22.51 -37.46 19.46
N ASN A 100 -23.34 -37.21 18.43
CA ASN A 100 -24.48 -38.09 18.07
C ASN A 100 -24.91 -38.05 16.57
N ALA A 101 -24.02 -37.74 15.62
CA ALA A 101 -24.38 -37.80 14.20
C ALA A 101 -24.15 -39.21 13.63
N SER A 102 -25.13 -39.79 12.93
CA SER A 102 -24.97 -41.08 12.27
C SER A 102 -23.96 -40.96 11.12
N SER A 103 -23.19 -42.04 10.89
CA SER A 103 -22.11 -42.08 9.90
C SER A 103 -22.56 -41.72 8.48
N ALA A 104 -23.82 -42.01 8.13
CA ALA A 104 -24.42 -41.66 6.84
C ALA A 104 -24.61 -40.14 6.66
N PHE A 105 -24.93 -39.40 7.73
CA PHE A 105 -25.11 -37.94 7.67
C PHE A 105 -23.78 -37.23 7.44
N VAL A 106 -22.72 -37.69 8.10
CA VAL A 106 -21.36 -37.14 7.94
C VAL A 106 -20.82 -37.39 6.53
N GLN A 107 -21.09 -38.56 5.94
CA GLN A 107 -20.74 -38.85 4.54
C GLN A 107 -21.44 -37.91 3.55
N GLN A 108 -22.72 -37.63 3.77
CA GLN A 108 -23.52 -36.79 2.88
C GLN A 108 -23.05 -35.32 2.88
N GLU A 109 -22.74 -34.76 4.05
CA GLU A 109 -22.23 -33.40 4.21
C GLU A 109 -20.81 -33.23 3.64
N LEU A 110 -19.94 -34.22 3.82
CA LEU A 110 -18.60 -34.22 3.23
C LEU A 110 -18.65 -34.29 1.69
N GLN A 111 -19.53 -35.13 1.13
CA GLN A 111 -19.76 -35.17 -0.33
C GLN A 111 -20.28 -33.84 -0.87
N ALA A 112 -21.21 -33.18 -0.18
CA ALA A 112 -21.76 -31.90 -0.59
C ALA A 112 -20.69 -30.79 -0.59
N CYS A 113 -19.86 -30.73 0.46
CA CYS A 113 -18.76 -29.78 0.55
C CYS A 113 -17.70 -29.99 -0.55
N LEU A 114 -17.35 -31.25 -0.85
CA LEU A 114 -16.37 -31.58 -1.88
C LEU A 114 -16.88 -31.25 -3.29
N ARG A 115 -18.16 -31.51 -3.59
CA ARG A 115 -18.77 -31.10 -4.87
C ARG A 115 -18.72 -29.58 -5.07
N LEU A 116 -19.06 -28.80 -4.03
CA LEU A 116 -19.00 -27.34 -4.07
C LEU A 116 -17.58 -26.80 -4.29
N ILE A 117 -16.55 -27.49 -3.79
CA ILE A 117 -15.14 -27.14 -4.01
C ILE A 117 -14.71 -27.45 -5.45
N LEU A 118 -15.18 -28.55 -6.03
CA LEU A 118 -14.86 -28.95 -7.40
C LEU A 118 -15.58 -28.08 -8.46
N GLU A 119 -16.85 -27.75 -8.24
CA GLU A 119 -17.62 -26.82 -9.07
C GLU A 119 -16.95 -25.43 -9.15
N LYS A 120 -16.40 -24.97 -8.02
CA LYS A 120 -15.71 -23.68 -7.92
C LYS A 120 -14.36 -23.65 -8.67
N ASN A 121 -13.81 -24.81 -9.02
CA ASN A 121 -12.56 -24.95 -9.78
C ASN A 121 -12.78 -25.35 -11.26
N HIS A 122 -14.03 -25.40 -11.74
CA HIS A 122 -14.39 -25.79 -13.11
C HIS A 122 -13.90 -27.18 -13.53
N GLU A 123 -13.94 -28.17 -12.62
CA GLU A 123 -13.63 -29.57 -12.96
C GLU A 123 -14.90 -30.44 -12.95
N ASP A 124 -15.28 -31.00 -14.12
CA ASP A 124 -16.36 -31.99 -14.26
C ASP A 124 -15.85 -33.39 -13.88
N ARG A 125 -16.00 -33.81 -12.62
CA ARG A 125 -15.70 -35.18 -12.16
C ARG A 125 -16.70 -35.67 -11.11
N GLU A 126 -17.10 -36.94 -11.21
CA GLU A 126 -17.90 -37.62 -10.18
C GLU A 126 -17.00 -38.09 -9.01
N VAL A 127 -17.49 -37.89 -7.79
CA VAL A 127 -16.82 -38.33 -6.55
C VAL A 127 -17.78 -39.18 -5.73
N SER A 128 -17.38 -40.42 -5.44
CA SER A 128 -18.07 -41.34 -4.52
C SER A 128 -17.19 -41.65 -3.30
N VAL A 129 -17.83 -41.85 -2.14
CA VAL A 129 -17.16 -42.29 -0.90
C VAL A 129 -17.54 -43.76 -0.72
N SER A 130 -16.57 -44.65 -0.47
CA SER A 130 -16.86 -46.08 -0.33
C SER A 130 -17.60 -46.40 0.98
N ASP A 131 -18.44 -47.43 0.96
CA ASP A 131 -19.36 -47.78 2.06
C ASP A 131 -18.67 -48.26 3.35
N ASN A 132 -17.38 -48.62 3.30
CA ASN A 132 -16.64 -49.16 4.46
C ASN A 132 -15.83 -48.11 5.24
N CYS A 133 -16.19 -46.82 5.13
CA CYS A 133 -15.39 -45.69 5.62
C CYS A 133 -15.64 -45.29 7.09
N THR A 134 -16.44 -46.03 7.85
CA THR A 134 -16.97 -45.52 9.13
C THR A 134 -16.09 -45.84 10.34
N ASP A 135 -15.29 -46.90 10.27
CA ASP A 135 -14.55 -47.38 11.45
C ASP A 135 -13.21 -46.64 11.68
N GLY A 136 -12.70 -45.93 10.67
CA GLY A 136 -11.40 -45.24 10.72
C GLY A 136 -11.42 -43.81 11.24
N LEU A 137 -12.60 -43.23 11.49
CA LEU A 137 -12.75 -41.79 11.79
C LEU A 137 -13.01 -41.47 13.27
N LEU A 138 -13.33 -42.48 14.09
CA LEU A 138 -13.60 -42.30 15.51
C LEU A 138 -12.45 -42.93 16.32
N VAL A 139 -11.68 -42.06 16.97
CA VAL A 139 -10.69 -42.44 18.00
C VAL A 139 -11.27 -42.02 19.34
N ASP A 140 -11.49 -43.01 20.21
CA ASP A 140 -11.90 -42.78 21.59
C ASP A 140 -10.68 -42.31 22.40
N GLU A 141 -10.90 -41.42 23.36
CA GLU A 141 -9.86 -40.85 24.22
C GLU A 141 -9.14 -41.89 25.10
N ASN A 142 -9.66 -43.12 25.18
CA ASN A 142 -9.08 -44.23 25.93
C ASN A 142 -8.38 -45.32 25.08
N GLU A 143 -8.29 -45.18 23.76
CA GLU A 143 -7.64 -46.18 22.90
C GLU A 143 -6.11 -46.10 22.92
N ASP A 144 -5.43 -47.26 22.89
CA ASP A 144 -3.97 -47.33 22.86
C ASP A 144 -3.39 -47.03 21.47
N LYS A 145 -2.10 -46.64 21.46
CA LYS A 145 -1.39 -46.21 20.24
C LYS A 145 -1.27 -47.30 19.17
N GLU A 146 -1.26 -48.57 19.56
CA GLU A 146 -1.06 -49.70 18.65
C GLU A 146 -2.39 -50.08 17.95
N SER A 147 -3.52 -49.91 18.64
CA SER A 147 -4.87 -50.03 18.08
C SER A 147 -5.20 -48.91 17.09
N ILE A 148 -4.81 -47.66 17.39
CA ILE A 148 -5.01 -46.52 16.49
C ILE A 148 -4.20 -46.68 15.19
N ALA A 149 -2.97 -47.21 15.28
CA ALA A 149 -2.10 -47.42 14.12
C ALA A 149 -2.63 -48.50 13.14
N ASN A 150 -3.50 -49.40 13.61
CA ASN A 150 -4.06 -50.50 12.81
C ASN A 150 -5.43 -50.19 12.19
N LYS A 151 -6.02 -49.00 12.43
CA LYS A 151 -7.29 -48.59 11.81
C LYS A 151 -7.07 -48.22 10.33
N LYS A 152 -7.86 -48.82 9.43
CA LYS A 152 -7.81 -48.54 7.99
C LYS A 152 -8.37 -47.15 7.69
N LEU A 153 -7.58 -46.31 7.02
CA LEU A 153 -7.99 -44.99 6.55
C LEU A 153 -8.95 -45.07 5.37
N CYS A 154 -9.88 -44.12 5.32
CA CYS A 154 -10.85 -43.92 4.26
C CYS A 154 -10.22 -43.79 2.87
N CYS A 155 -10.61 -44.67 1.94
CA CYS A 155 -10.28 -44.55 0.51
C CYS A 155 -11.34 -43.71 -0.22
N PHE A 156 -10.89 -42.67 -0.92
CA PHE A 156 -11.71 -41.92 -1.89
C PHE A 156 -11.40 -42.45 -3.29
N GLU A 157 -12.43 -42.73 -4.08
CA GLU A 157 -12.29 -43.10 -5.50
C GLU A 157 -12.67 -41.92 -6.37
N MET A 158 -11.75 -41.52 -7.25
CA MET A 158 -12.00 -40.55 -8.32
C MET A 158 -11.73 -41.22 -9.65
N ASN A 159 -12.75 -41.32 -10.52
CA ASN A 159 -12.66 -41.94 -11.84
C ASN A 159 -12.02 -43.35 -11.85
N GLY A 160 -12.40 -44.22 -10.90
CA GLY A 160 -11.95 -45.62 -10.87
C GLY A 160 -10.49 -45.86 -10.45
N TYR A 161 -9.79 -44.84 -9.93
CA TYR A 161 -8.46 -44.98 -9.34
C TYR A 161 -8.52 -44.98 -7.82
N ASN A 162 -8.01 -46.06 -7.20
CA ASN A 162 -7.81 -46.15 -5.76
C ASN A 162 -6.59 -45.31 -5.34
N LEU A 163 -6.81 -44.27 -4.53
CA LEU A 163 -5.78 -43.30 -4.13
C LEU A 163 -4.71 -43.81 -3.15
N LEU A 164 -4.76 -45.09 -2.72
CA LEU A 164 -3.89 -45.60 -1.67
C LEU A 164 -3.32 -47.01 -1.86
N ASN A 165 -3.26 -47.55 -3.08
CA ASN A 165 -2.45 -48.74 -3.35
C ASN A 165 -1.76 -48.65 -4.73
N GLY A 166 -0.54 -48.12 -4.73
CA GLY A 166 0.33 -48.02 -5.90
C GLY A 166 1.21 -46.78 -5.80
N GLU A 167 2.54 -46.96 -5.80
CA GLU A 167 3.58 -45.96 -5.57
C GLU A 167 3.30 -44.56 -6.19
N VAL A 168 3.01 -43.56 -5.36
CA VAL A 168 2.97 -42.15 -5.77
C VAL A 168 4.11 -41.40 -5.11
N LYS A 169 5.25 -41.34 -5.82
CA LYS A 169 6.23 -40.28 -5.64
C LYS A 169 5.58 -38.93 -6.02
N ASP A 170 5.79 -37.95 -5.14
CA ASP A 170 5.72 -36.50 -5.39
C ASP A 170 4.38 -35.73 -5.45
N ARG A 171 3.27 -36.11 -4.77
CA ARG A 171 2.06 -35.24 -4.81
C ARG A 171 1.21 -34.95 -3.57
N PHE A 172 1.42 -35.51 -2.38
CA PHE A 172 0.60 -35.17 -1.21
C PHE A 172 1.38 -35.22 0.11
N SER A 173 1.04 -34.37 1.07
CA SER A 173 1.50 -34.44 2.46
C SER A 173 0.28 -34.46 3.38
N VAL A 174 0.18 -35.46 4.25
CA VAL A 174 -0.91 -35.63 5.22
C VAL A 174 -0.34 -35.40 6.62
N PHE A 175 -1.00 -34.58 7.44
CA PHE A 175 -0.58 -34.27 8.81
C PHE A 175 -1.59 -34.81 9.83
N TYR A 176 -1.08 -35.34 10.94
CA TYR A 176 -1.89 -35.81 12.08
C TYR A 176 -1.82 -34.81 13.24
N THR A 177 -2.97 -34.38 13.74
CA THR A 177 -3.12 -33.86 15.10
C THR A 177 -4.45 -34.35 15.68
N ASN A 178 -4.52 -34.54 17.00
CA ASN A 178 -5.56 -35.28 17.75
C ASN A 178 -7.02 -34.79 17.63
N THR A 179 -7.39 -33.95 16.66
CA THR A 179 -8.82 -33.61 16.45
C THR A 179 -9.19 -33.19 15.03
N LEU A 180 -8.28 -33.12 14.05
CA LEU A 180 -8.65 -32.75 12.68
C LEU A 180 -7.68 -33.32 11.63
N ILE A 181 -8.24 -33.93 10.57
CA ILE A 181 -7.51 -34.28 9.35
C ILE A 181 -7.61 -33.11 8.37
N PHE A 182 -6.47 -32.55 7.95
CA PHE A 182 -6.41 -31.56 6.88
C PHE A 182 -5.89 -32.20 5.59
N VAL A 183 -6.66 -32.10 4.51
CA VAL A 183 -6.22 -32.48 3.15
C VAL A 183 -6.06 -31.20 2.33
N THR A 184 -4.83 -30.83 1.98
CA THR A 184 -4.56 -29.71 1.06
C THR A 184 -4.38 -30.22 -0.37
N LEU A 185 -5.21 -29.74 -1.29
CA LEU A 185 -5.00 -29.89 -2.74
C LEU A 185 -3.85 -28.98 -3.17
N ASN A 186 -2.71 -29.57 -3.51
CA ASN A 186 -1.56 -28.83 -4.04
C ASN A 186 -1.83 -28.50 -5.51
N ASN A 187 -2.49 -27.38 -5.77
CA ASN A 187 -2.79 -26.96 -7.12
C ASN A 187 -1.50 -26.43 -7.80
N LYS A 188 -1.38 -26.74 -9.09
CA LYS A 188 -0.15 -26.74 -9.89
C LYS A 188 0.37 -25.32 -10.23
N TYR A 189 0.65 -24.47 -9.24
CA TYR A 189 1.25 -23.14 -9.41
C TYR A 189 2.22 -22.70 -8.30
N THR A 190 2.78 -23.63 -7.53
CA THR A 190 3.86 -23.36 -6.56
C THR A 190 5.20 -23.92 -7.04
N LYS A 191 5.71 -23.38 -8.16
CA LYS A 191 7.17 -23.29 -8.33
C LYS A 191 7.59 -21.99 -7.67
N HIS A 192 8.57 -22.09 -6.76
CA HIS A 192 9.13 -21.04 -5.87
C HIS A 192 8.62 -21.07 -4.42
N ILE A 193 8.88 -22.17 -3.72
CA ILE A 193 9.16 -22.13 -2.27
C ILE A 193 10.59 -22.68 -2.08
N ASN A 194 11.38 -21.92 -1.33
CA ASN A 194 12.82 -22.10 -1.08
C ASN A 194 13.06 -23.34 -0.18
N PRO A 195 14.10 -24.18 -0.39
CA PRO A 195 14.23 -25.48 0.26
C PRO A 195 14.85 -25.45 1.67
N THR A 196 14.66 -24.39 2.46
CA THR A 196 15.34 -24.21 3.76
C THR A 196 14.43 -23.96 4.96
N MET A 197 13.14 -24.33 4.93
CA MET A 197 12.30 -24.30 6.13
C MET A 197 12.43 -25.60 6.93
N ASN A 198 12.89 -25.47 8.17
CA ASN A 198 13.00 -26.55 9.15
C ASN A 198 11.61 -26.89 9.73
N LEU A 199 11.35 -28.17 10.03
CA LEU A 199 10.03 -28.70 10.44
C LEU A 199 9.42 -28.01 11.67
N THR A 200 10.23 -27.35 12.50
CA THR A 200 9.82 -26.65 13.72
C THR A 200 9.01 -25.37 13.44
N ASP A 201 9.24 -24.71 12.31
CA ASP A 201 8.58 -23.43 11.96
C ASP A 201 7.15 -23.63 11.44
N CYS A 202 6.83 -24.80 10.88
CA CYS A 202 5.45 -25.16 10.50
C CYS A 202 4.56 -25.39 11.74
N CYS A 203 5.11 -25.92 12.84
CA CYS A 203 4.34 -26.17 14.05
C CYS A 203 4.07 -24.89 14.85
N LEU A 204 4.99 -23.91 14.83
CA LEU A 204 4.82 -22.62 15.51
C LEU A 204 3.82 -21.68 14.83
N SER A 205 3.68 -21.77 13.50
CA SER A 205 2.75 -20.91 12.74
C SER A 205 1.28 -21.37 12.82
N LEU A 206 1.01 -22.57 13.35
CA LEU A 206 -0.36 -23.07 13.56
C LEU A 206 -0.89 -22.87 15.00
N PHE A 207 -0.04 -22.48 15.96
CA PHE A 207 -0.46 -22.24 17.36
C PHE A 207 -0.87 -20.80 17.69
N PHE A 208 -0.62 -19.83 16.81
CA PHE A 208 -0.95 -18.41 17.05
C PHE A 208 -2.37 -17.97 16.63
N ALA A 209 -3.27 -18.91 16.32
CA ALA A 209 -4.65 -18.63 15.92
C ALA A 209 -5.72 -18.88 17.01
N ALA A 210 -5.33 -19.04 18.27
CA ALA A 210 -6.26 -19.07 19.41
C ALA A 210 -5.83 -18.03 20.45
N ASP A 211 -6.70 -17.04 20.69
CA ASP A 211 -6.46 -15.95 21.63
C ASP A 211 -6.31 -16.48 23.07
N PHE A 212 -5.15 -16.23 23.65
CA PHE A 212 -4.82 -16.50 25.04
C PHE A 212 -5.39 -15.37 25.91
N GLN A 213 -6.71 -15.30 26.08
CA GLN A 213 -7.30 -14.28 26.97
C GLN A 213 -8.44 -14.73 27.89
N LYS A 214 -8.82 -16.02 27.92
CA LYS A 214 -9.80 -16.50 28.91
C LYS A 214 -9.57 -17.96 29.35
N PHE A 215 -8.43 -18.28 29.96
CA PHE A 215 -8.33 -19.45 30.83
C PHE A 215 -7.25 -19.24 31.90
N HIS A 216 -7.64 -19.16 33.16
CA HIS A 216 -6.72 -19.36 34.28
C HIS A 216 -6.38 -20.86 34.34
N THR A 217 -5.29 -21.27 33.70
CA THR A 217 -4.78 -22.64 33.80
C THR A 217 -3.60 -22.71 34.77
N SER A 218 -3.72 -23.62 35.74
CA SER A 218 -2.78 -23.77 36.85
C SER A 218 -1.40 -24.28 36.39
N ARG A 219 -0.36 -23.92 37.17
CA ARG A 219 1.07 -24.24 36.99
C ARG A 219 1.36 -25.72 36.67
N LYS A 220 0.45 -26.63 37.06
CA LYS A 220 0.53 -28.08 36.83
C LYS A 220 0.37 -28.47 35.35
N HIS A 221 -0.46 -27.76 34.59
CA HIS A 221 -0.66 -28.04 33.16
C HIS A 221 0.56 -27.65 32.30
N MET A 222 1.30 -26.61 32.70
CA MET A 222 2.52 -26.20 32.00
C MET A 222 3.67 -27.20 32.12
N GLU A 223 3.76 -27.94 33.23
CA GLU A 223 4.77 -28.98 33.40
C GLU A 223 4.44 -30.24 32.60
N THR A 224 3.15 -30.59 32.47
CA THR A 224 2.69 -31.69 31.61
C THR A 224 2.97 -31.41 30.13
N ILE A 225 2.77 -30.18 29.67
CA ILE A 225 3.08 -29.78 28.28
C ILE A 225 4.59 -29.87 28.00
N LYS A 226 5.44 -29.44 28.95
CA LYS A 226 6.90 -29.58 28.83
C LYS A 226 7.36 -31.04 28.81
N SER A 227 6.73 -31.89 29.62
CA SER A 227 7.01 -33.33 29.63
C SER A 227 6.68 -33.97 28.28
N ILE A 228 5.51 -33.64 27.71
CA ILE A 228 5.05 -34.19 26.41
C ILE A 228 5.99 -33.75 25.27
N ILE A 229 6.45 -32.50 25.27
CA ILE A 229 7.42 -32.01 24.27
C ILE A 229 8.74 -32.78 24.36
N SER A 230 9.25 -33.03 25.57
CA SER A 230 10.52 -33.77 25.75
C SER A 230 10.42 -35.24 25.33
N THR A 231 9.23 -35.85 25.45
CA THR A 231 9.01 -37.26 25.09
C THR A 231 8.78 -37.46 23.59
N VAL A 232 8.33 -36.43 22.87
CA VAL A 232 8.12 -36.47 21.40
C VAL A 232 9.42 -36.22 20.63
N THR A 233 10.39 -35.50 21.20
CA THR A 233 11.69 -35.21 20.58
C THR A 233 12.78 -36.23 20.93
N GLY A 234 12.43 -37.52 20.99
CA GLY A 234 13.35 -38.60 21.34
C GLY A 234 14.71 -38.48 20.62
N GLY A 235 15.75 -38.15 21.39
CA GLY A 235 17.14 -38.49 21.08
C GLY A 235 17.78 -37.89 19.83
N ALA A 236 17.39 -36.69 19.39
CA ALA A 236 18.25 -35.89 18.51
C ALA A 236 18.88 -34.78 19.35
N SER A 237 20.18 -34.88 19.61
CA SER A 237 20.95 -33.81 20.23
C SER A 237 20.64 -32.50 19.52
N GLU A 238 20.29 -31.47 20.30
CA GLU A 238 20.25 -30.08 19.86
C GLU A 238 21.60 -29.72 19.21
N THR A 239 21.71 -29.93 17.92
CA THR A 239 22.70 -29.24 17.10
C THR A 239 22.07 -27.90 16.78
N ASN A 240 22.33 -26.94 17.68
CA ASN A 240 22.43 -25.50 17.42
C ASN A 240 21.89 -25.03 16.05
N THR A 241 20.59 -24.87 15.92
CA THR A 241 20.00 -24.13 14.78
C THR A 241 19.91 -22.63 15.08
N SER A 242 20.28 -22.18 16.28
CA SER A 242 20.43 -20.76 16.62
C SER A 242 21.81 -20.16 16.30
N THR A 243 22.79 -20.97 15.86
CA THR A 243 24.14 -20.46 15.55
C THR A 243 24.29 -19.93 14.13
N ALA A 244 23.43 -20.31 13.18
CA ALA A 244 23.56 -19.90 11.78
C ALA A 244 23.14 -18.44 11.51
N SER A 245 22.30 -17.83 12.37
CA SER A 245 21.89 -16.43 12.21
C SER A 245 22.95 -15.43 12.67
N ASN A 246 23.85 -15.84 13.57
CA ASN A 246 24.95 -15.03 14.12
C ASN A 246 26.31 -15.38 13.51
N GLU A 247 26.38 -16.25 12.50
CA GLU A 247 27.64 -16.56 11.84
C GLU A 247 28.15 -15.33 11.09
N GLN A 248 29.34 -14.88 11.47
CA GLN A 248 29.97 -13.69 10.89
C GLN A 248 30.47 -14.03 9.49
N ILE A 249 29.86 -13.40 8.49
CA ILE A 249 30.27 -13.48 7.10
C ILE A 249 31.43 -12.51 6.89
N ARG A 250 32.57 -13.05 6.44
CA ARG A 250 33.71 -12.29 5.93
C ARG A 250 33.84 -12.58 4.45
N HIS A 251 33.77 -11.56 3.61
CA HIS A 251 33.80 -11.73 2.16
C HIS A 251 34.77 -10.73 1.51
N LEU A 252 35.74 -11.22 0.75
CA LEU A 252 36.65 -10.38 -0.02
C LEU A 252 35.89 -9.68 -1.14
N LEU A 253 35.91 -8.34 -1.17
CA LEU A 253 35.29 -7.56 -2.25
C LEU A 253 36.29 -7.25 -3.36
N CYS A 254 37.40 -6.60 -3.01
CA CYS A 254 38.43 -6.18 -3.96
C CYS A 254 39.75 -5.83 -3.24
N LYS A 255 40.79 -5.45 -3.98
CA LYS A 255 41.97 -4.79 -3.45
C LYS A 255 41.72 -3.28 -3.25
N THR A 256 42.51 -2.63 -2.40
CA THR A 256 42.37 -1.19 -2.11
C THR A 256 42.55 -0.29 -3.34
N ASP A 257 43.30 -0.76 -4.34
CA ASP A 257 43.64 -0.03 -5.56
C ASP A 257 42.62 -0.25 -6.69
N ASP A 258 41.71 -1.22 -6.55
CA ASP A 258 40.69 -1.54 -7.56
C ASP A 258 39.56 -0.51 -7.62
N LEU A 259 39.49 0.40 -6.63
CA LEU A 259 38.51 1.47 -6.55
C LEU A 259 39.22 2.78 -6.20
N GLN A 260 39.05 3.81 -7.03
CA GLN A 260 39.62 5.14 -6.80
C GLN A 260 38.69 5.99 -5.93
N ASN A 261 39.25 7.03 -5.31
CA ASN A 261 38.46 7.97 -4.52
C ASN A 261 37.40 8.67 -5.39
N GLY A 262 36.16 8.71 -4.92
CA GLY A 262 34.99 9.20 -5.67
C GLY A 262 34.31 8.16 -6.55
N GLN A 263 34.75 6.89 -6.53
CA GLN A 263 34.13 5.80 -7.28
C GLN A 263 33.24 4.93 -6.40
N MET A 264 32.31 4.25 -7.06
CA MET A 264 31.48 3.21 -6.47
C MET A 264 31.37 2.01 -7.42
N LYS A 265 31.23 0.81 -6.85
CA LYS A 265 31.11 -0.43 -7.61
C LYS A 265 30.25 -1.45 -6.86
N GLU A 266 29.45 -2.17 -7.63
CA GLU A 266 28.61 -3.26 -7.12
C GLU A 266 29.39 -4.58 -7.14
N PHE A 267 29.27 -5.35 -6.05
CA PHE A 267 29.91 -6.64 -5.84
C PHE A 267 28.87 -7.68 -5.44
N GLU A 268 28.90 -8.83 -6.10
CA GLU A 268 28.10 -9.98 -5.68
C GLU A 268 28.72 -10.63 -4.44
N VAL A 269 27.91 -10.86 -3.42
CA VAL A 269 28.31 -11.58 -2.21
C VAL A 269 27.57 -12.90 -2.20
N LYS A 270 28.30 -13.96 -2.58
CA LYS A 270 27.81 -15.34 -2.64
C LYS A 270 28.49 -16.17 -1.57
N THR A 271 27.70 -16.61 -0.60
CA THR A 271 28.09 -17.59 0.42
C THR A 271 27.12 -18.77 0.39
N SER A 272 27.36 -19.81 1.19
CA SER A 272 26.43 -20.93 1.36
C SER A 272 25.05 -20.50 1.88
N PHE A 273 24.93 -19.33 2.51
CA PHE A 273 23.72 -18.90 3.21
C PHE A 273 23.13 -17.59 2.69
N VAL A 274 23.90 -16.78 1.96
CA VAL A 274 23.50 -15.47 1.44
C VAL A 274 23.89 -15.36 -0.03
N ASN A 275 22.94 -14.89 -0.84
CA ASN A 275 23.19 -14.45 -2.21
C ASN A 275 22.61 -13.05 -2.37
N THR A 276 23.47 -12.04 -2.23
CA THR A 276 23.08 -10.64 -2.29
C THR A 276 24.10 -9.83 -3.08
N SER A 277 23.82 -8.54 -3.22
CA SER A 277 24.72 -7.60 -3.87
C SER A 277 24.97 -6.39 -2.97
N VAL A 278 26.22 -5.95 -2.94
CA VAL A 278 26.73 -4.88 -2.08
C VAL A 278 27.32 -3.78 -2.95
N LEU A 279 26.95 -2.54 -2.66
CA LEU A 279 27.59 -1.37 -3.24
C LEU A 279 28.74 -0.92 -2.35
N LEU A 280 29.96 -0.98 -2.87
CA LEU A 280 31.15 -0.43 -2.24
C LEU A 280 31.43 0.96 -2.81
N ILE A 281 31.68 1.92 -1.94
CA ILE A 281 32.01 3.31 -2.28
C ILE A 281 33.35 3.65 -1.65
N LYS A 282 34.25 4.28 -2.40
CA LYS A 282 35.47 4.88 -1.84
C LYS A 282 35.35 6.40 -1.88
N GLN A 283 35.34 7.05 -0.73
CA GLN A 283 35.25 8.50 -0.64
C GLN A 283 36.06 9.03 0.54
N ASN A 284 36.78 10.13 0.34
CA ASN A 284 37.74 10.69 1.28
C ASN A 284 38.73 9.63 1.80
N ASP A 285 39.20 8.77 0.90
CA ASP A 285 40.10 7.63 1.16
C ASP A 285 39.54 6.58 2.16
N LYS A 286 38.23 6.58 2.40
CA LYS A 286 37.52 5.59 3.22
C LYS A 286 36.61 4.73 2.36
N PHE A 287 36.47 3.46 2.76
CA PHE A 287 35.54 2.53 2.14
C PHE A 287 34.22 2.48 2.93
N HIS A 288 33.11 2.49 2.21
CA HIS A 288 31.77 2.38 2.74
C HIS A 288 31.01 1.30 1.96
N ALA A 289 30.42 0.33 2.66
CA ALA A 289 29.63 -0.72 2.05
C ALA A 289 28.15 -0.58 2.40
N TYR A 290 27.29 -0.72 1.39
CA TYR A 290 25.85 -0.58 1.50
C TYR A 290 25.10 -1.68 0.76
N SER A 291 23.81 -1.87 1.08
CA SER A 291 22.91 -2.59 0.17
C SER A 291 22.96 -1.97 -1.23
N SER A 292 23.04 -2.78 -2.29
CA SER A 292 23.20 -2.24 -3.65
C SER A 292 21.93 -1.63 -4.24
N LYS A 293 20.79 -1.77 -3.57
CA LYS A 293 19.47 -1.38 -4.07
C LYS A 293 18.92 -0.19 -3.29
N CYS A 294 18.32 0.75 -4.02
CA CYS A 294 17.62 1.88 -3.43
C CYS A 294 16.38 1.41 -2.64
N CYS A 295 16.19 1.92 -1.42
CA CYS A 295 15.05 1.56 -0.57
C CYS A 295 13.67 2.01 -1.13
N HIS A 296 13.62 2.82 -2.19
CA HIS A 296 12.36 3.22 -2.81
C HIS A 296 11.76 2.07 -3.65
N TYR A 297 12.28 1.83 -4.87
CA TYR A 297 11.80 0.76 -5.77
C TYR A 297 12.88 -0.28 -6.10
N LYS A 298 13.84 -0.49 -5.20
CA LYS A 298 14.86 -1.54 -5.29
C LYS A 298 15.74 -1.47 -6.56
N LEU A 299 15.87 -0.28 -7.16
CA LEU A 299 16.70 -0.03 -8.33
C LEU A 299 18.20 0.02 -7.97
N PRO A 300 19.10 -0.39 -8.87
CA PRO A 300 20.54 -0.47 -8.59
C PRO A 300 21.14 0.91 -8.37
N LEU A 301 21.76 1.10 -7.20
CA LEU A 301 22.43 2.35 -6.83
C LEU A 301 23.78 2.53 -7.52
N ALA A 302 24.38 1.46 -8.06
CA ALA A 302 25.59 1.55 -8.88
C ALA A 302 25.39 2.37 -10.17
N LYS A 303 24.14 2.57 -10.60
CA LYS A 303 23.79 3.48 -11.70
C LYS A 303 23.53 4.93 -11.23
N GLY A 304 23.58 5.17 -9.92
CA GLY A 304 23.30 6.45 -9.29
C GLY A 304 24.37 7.50 -9.55
N VAL A 305 24.18 8.65 -8.91
CA VAL A 305 25.08 9.80 -8.97
C VAL A 305 25.74 9.96 -7.60
N LEU A 306 27.08 9.86 -7.56
CA LEU A 306 27.88 10.00 -6.35
C LEU A 306 28.64 11.32 -6.38
N ILE A 307 28.26 12.27 -5.53
CA ILE A 307 28.81 13.62 -5.49
C ILE A 307 28.88 14.09 -4.03
N ASN A 308 30.04 14.56 -3.54
CA ASN A 308 30.21 15.17 -2.20
C ASN A 308 29.42 14.52 -1.05
N ASN A 309 29.73 13.28 -0.69
CA ASN A 309 29.03 12.54 0.37
C ASN A 309 27.54 12.27 0.11
N ARG A 310 27.06 12.44 -1.12
CA ARG A 310 25.67 12.18 -1.53
C ARG A 310 25.63 11.12 -2.61
N LEU A 311 24.84 10.07 -2.37
CA LEU A 311 24.51 9.04 -3.33
C LEU A 311 23.04 9.21 -3.74
N ARG A 312 22.79 9.74 -4.94
CA ARG A 312 21.45 9.92 -5.49
C ARG A 312 21.09 8.79 -6.44
N CYS A 313 19.91 8.20 -6.24
CA CYS A 313 19.33 7.25 -7.17
C CYS A 313 19.06 7.92 -8.53
N PHE A 314 19.48 7.26 -9.62
CA PHE A 314 19.34 7.78 -10.98
C PHE A 314 17.91 7.96 -11.47
N ALA A 315 16.96 7.21 -10.89
CA ALA A 315 15.62 7.08 -11.46
C ALA A 315 14.56 7.96 -10.81
N HIS A 316 14.57 8.04 -9.47
CA HIS A 316 13.52 8.70 -8.69
C HIS A 316 14.06 9.76 -7.74
N GLY A 317 15.39 9.94 -7.68
CA GLY A 317 16.01 11.03 -6.92
C GLY A 317 16.25 10.79 -5.43
N ALA A 318 15.86 9.64 -4.86
CA ALA A 318 16.15 9.33 -3.45
C ALA A 318 17.66 9.43 -3.19
N CYS A 319 18.05 10.13 -2.14
CA CYS A 319 19.43 10.49 -1.88
C CYS A 319 19.85 10.08 -0.48
N PHE A 320 21.07 9.56 -0.36
CA PHE A 320 21.61 9.02 0.88
C PHE A 320 22.98 9.63 1.19
N ARG A 321 23.26 9.88 2.46
CA ARG A 321 24.57 10.34 2.93
C ARG A 321 25.56 9.19 2.95
N VAL A 322 26.66 9.29 2.22
CA VAL A 322 27.66 8.20 2.06
C VAL A 322 28.39 7.85 3.35
N ASP A 323 28.50 8.75 4.33
CA ASP A 323 29.14 8.41 5.61
C ASP A 323 28.27 7.50 6.49
N THR A 324 26.95 7.68 6.42
CA THR A 324 26.01 7.10 7.39
C THR A 324 25.00 6.14 6.79
N GLY A 325 24.73 6.24 5.48
CA GLY A 325 23.60 5.60 4.81
C GLY A 325 22.24 6.24 5.13
N ASP A 326 22.19 7.32 5.92
CA ASP A 326 20.94 8.03 6.23
C ASP A 326 20.34 8.64 4.97
N ILE A 327 19.01 8.61 4.86
CA ILE A 327 18.31 9.32 3.79
C ILE A 327 18.40 10.83 3.98
N GLU A 328 18.83 11.55 2.94
CA GLU A 328 18.93 13.01 2.92
C GLU A 328 17.91 13.67 1.99
N ASP A 329 17.36 12.90 1.04
CA ASP A 329 16.30 13.37 0.16
C ASP A 329 15.42 12.19 -0.25
N HIS A 330 14.12 12.44 -0.38
CA HIS A 330 13.12 11.41 -0.66
C HIS A 330 13.05 11.14 -2.18
N PRO A 331 12.32 10.12 -2.69
CA PRO A 331 11.11 9.44 -2.17
C PRO A 331 11.31 8.17 -1.31
N GLY A 332 12.54 7.80 -0.94
CA GLY A 332 12.76 6.65 -0.04
C GLY A 332 12.14 6.88 1.35
N HIS A 333 11.79 5.81 2.07
CA HIS A 333 11.27 5.90 3.45
C HIS A 333 12.24 5.30 4.51
N GLY A 334 13.36 4.74 4.06
CA GLY A 334 14.33 4.07 4.92
C GLY A 334 15.75 4.55 4.67
N ASN A 335 16.64 4.20 5.60
CA ASN A 335 18.07 4.40 5.45
C ASN A 335 18.68 3.18 4.76
N LEU A 336 19.80 3.37 4.06
CA LEU A 336 20.53 2.24 3.50
C LEU A 336 21.09 1.35 4.62
N PRO A 337 20.92 0.02 4.51
CA PRO A 337 21.72 -0.94 5.26
C PRO A 337 23.20 -0.67 5.00
N LYS A 338 23.94 -0.38 6.06
CA LYS A 338 25.39 -0.16 6.05
C LYS A 338 26.04 -1.42 6.59
N TYR A 339 27.12 -1.84 5.95
CA TYR A 339 27.91 -3.00 6.35
C TYR A 339 29.31 -2.57 6.75
N ASP A 340 29.93 -3.35 7.64
CA ASP A 340 31.29 -3.08 8.08
C ASP A 340 32.30 -3.52 7.02
N VAL A 341 33.40 -2.77 6.95
CA VAL A 341 34.49 -3.03 6.01
C VAL A 341 35.80 -3.01 6.77
N GLU A 342 36.56 -4.09 6.66
CA GLU A 342 37.92 -4.22 7.17
C GLU A 342 38.93 -4.14 6.03
N ILE A 343 40.07 -3.50 6.27
CA ILE A 343 41.20 -3.51 5.35
C ILE A 343 42.29 -4.39 5.95
N VAL A 344 42.60 -5.51 5.28
CA VAL A 344 43.62 -6.47 5.72
C VAL A 344 44.56 -6.72 4.55
N ASP A 345 45.85 -6.44 4.72
CA ASP A 345 46.89 -6.66 3.69
C ASP A 345 46.53 -6.09 2.29
N GLY A 346 45.94 -4.88 2.26
CA GLY A 346 45.51 -4.23 1.02
C GLY A 346 44.25 -4.83 0.39
N GLN A 347 43.54 -5.70 1.11
CA GLN A 347 42.26 -6.27 0.71
C GLN A 347 41.10 -5.62 1.46
N VAL A 348 40.03 -5.32 0.74
CA VAL A 348 38.79 -4.78 1.27
C VAL A 348 37.83 -5.94 1.56
N ILE A 349 37.57 -6.19 2.83
CA ILE A 349 36.77 -7.33 3.31
C ILE A 349 35.47 -6.80 3.90
N LEU A 350 34.34 -7.28 3.37
CA LEU A 350 33.02 -7.07 3.93
C LEU A 350 32.85 -7.92 5.19
N VAL A 351 32.31 -7.32 6.25
CA VAL A 351 31.97 -8.00 7.50
C VAL A 351 30.50 -7.75 7.85
N GLY A 352 29.76 -8.81 8.18
CA GLY A 352 28.37 -8.72 8.62
C GLY A 352 27.77 -10.08 8.94
N THR A 353 26.52 -10.11 9.40
CA THR A 353 25.78 -11.37 9.58
C THR A 353 24.88 -11.66 8.39
N LYS A 354 24.34 -12.89 8.30
CA LYS A 354 23.28 -13.22 7.34
C LYS A 354 22.12 -12.23 7.42
N GLN A 355 21.66 -11.95 8.63
CA GLN A 355 20.52 -11.06 8.86
C GLN A 355 20.82 -9.63 8.42
N ASP A 356 22.05 -9.15 8.56
CA ASP A 356 22.43 -7.82 8.10
C ASP A 356 22.39 -7.71 6.58
N LEU A 357 22.94 -8.70 5.88
CA LEU A 357 23.05 -8.71 4.41
C LEU A 357 21.71 -8.93 3.69
N GLU A 358 20.70 -9.49 4.37
CA GLU A 358 19.35 -9.68 3.85
C GLU A 358 18.44 -8.46 4.07
N LYS A 359 18.81 -7.52 4.95
CA LYS A 359 18.02 -6.30 5.18
C LYS A 359 18.01 -5.45 3.91
N LEU A 360 16.82 -4.97 3.55
CA LEU A 360 16.63 -4.00 2.47
C LEU A 360 16.63 -2.55 2.97
N GLU A 361 16.39 -2.35 4.27
CA GLU A 361 16.33 -1.04 4.91
C GLU A 361 16.88 -1.10 6.35
N ARG A 362 17.49 -0.01 6.79
CA ARG A 362 17.95 0.17 8.18
C ARG A 362 16.99 1.09 8.93
N SER A 363 16.37 0.54 9.97
CA SER A 363 15.60 1.32 10.94
C SER A 363 16.51 1.85 12.05
N LYS A 364 16.34 3.12 12.42
CA LYS A 364 16.99 3.75 13.58
C LYS A 364 16.15 3.65 14.86
N ILE A 365 14.96 3.05 14.77
CA ILE A 365 14.03 2.92 15.90
C ILE A 365 14.50 1.76 16.79
N PRO A 366 14.80 1.99 18.08
CA PRO A 366 15.15 0.94 19.03
C PRO A 366 14.03 -0.08 19.19
N ASP A 367 14.38 -1.35 19.43
CA ASP A 367 13.38 -2.41 19.66
C ASP A 367 12.61 -2.20 20.97
N ASN A 368 13.25 -1.64 21.98
CA ASN A 368 12.69 -1.30 23.29
C ASN A 368 12.35 0.19 23.44
N LEU A 369 11.87 0.83 22.37
CA LEU A 369 11.53 2.26 22.37
C LEU A 369 10.61 2.60 23.55
N GLU A 370 11.06 3.46 24.46
CA GLU A 370 10.22 4.10 25.47
C GLU A 370 9.70 5.44 24.95
N ILE A 371 8.45 5.76 25.25
CA ILE A 371 7.82 7.03 24.88
C ILE A 371 7.33 7.75 26.13
N ASP A 372 7.34 9.07 26.05
CA ASP A 372 6.82 9.97 27.06
C ASP A 372 5.40 10.40 26.65
N ASP A 373 4.52 10.68 27.62
CA ASP A 373 3.15 11.12 27.32
C ASP A 373 3.10 12.50 26.65
N LYS A 374 4.17 13.30 26.82
CA LYS A 374 4.32 14.63 26.24
C LYS A 374 5.74 14.85 25.68
N PRO A 375 5.90 15.77 24.70
CA PRO A 375 4.83 16.51 24.03
C PRO A 375 4.02 15.64 23.06
N VAL A 376 2.80 16.06 22.74
CA VAL A 376 1.90 15.41 21.78
C VAL A 376 2.03 16.09 20.42
N VAL A 377 2.38 15.32 19.39
CA VAL A 377 2.34 15.74 17.99
C VAL A 377 1.11 15.14 17.33
N ALA A 378 0.14 15.98 16.96
CA ALA A 378 -1.01 15.58 16.16
C ALA A 378 -0.74 15.85 14.68
N ILE A 379 -0.94 14.85 13.82
CA ILE A 379 -0.72 14.93 12.38
C ILE A 379 -2.04 14.62 11.67
N ILE A 380 -2.57 15.58 10.91
CA ILE A 380 -3.82 15.45 10.18
C ILE A 380 -3.53 15.08 8.73
N GLY A 381 -3.75 13.80 8.39
CA GLY A 381 -3.51 13.23 7.06
C GLY A 381 -2.32 12.28 7.06
N ALA A 382 -2.54 11.04 6.64
CA ALA A 382 -1.54 9.97 6.63
C ALA A 382 -1.00 9.64 5.21
N GLY A 383 -1.05 10.62 4.30
CA GLY A 383 -0.36 10.54 3.01
C GLY A 383 1.16 10.66 3.15
N ALA A 384 1.87 10.77 2.01
CA ALA A 384 3.33 10.85 1.94
C ALA A 384 3.97 11.78 2.99
N GLY A 385 3.50 13.03 3.08
CA GLY A 385 4.06 14.02 4.01
C GLY A 385 3.80 13.71 5.47
N GLY A 386 2.55 13.44 5.85
CA GLY A 386 2.20 13.16 7.25
C GLY A 386 2.82 11.86 7.77
N PHE A 387 2.83 10.79 6.95
CA PHE A 387 3.53 9.56 7.29
C PHE A 387 5.05 9.79 7.43
N THR A 388 5.68 10.49 6.48
CA THR A 388 7.12 10.76 6.56
C THR A 388 7.47 11.60 7.80
N CYS A 389 6.64 12.58 8.17
CA CYS A 389 6.82 13.35 9.39
C CYS A 389 6.79 12.44 10.64
N ALA A 390 5.75 11.60 10.77
CA ALA A 390 5.63 10.68 11.90
C ALA A 390 6.82 9.72 11.99
N ASP A 391 7.24 9.17 10.86
CA ASP A 391 8.33 8.22 10.77
C ASP A 391 9.68 8.86 11.09
N MET A 392 9.98 10.04 10.52
CA MET A 392 11.23 10.76 10.77
C MET A 392 11.34 11.26 12.21
N LEU A 393 10.24 11.71 12.84
CA LEU A 393 10.23 12.02 14.27
C LEU A 393 10.77 10.84 15.08
N ARG A 394 10.26 9.62 14.82
CA ARG A 394 10.72 8.41 15.53
C ARG A 394 12.15 8.02 15.16
N GLN A 395 12.50 8.03 13.88
CA GLN A 395 13.85 7.68 13.43
C GLN A 395 14.92 8.65 13.95
N ASN A 396 14.55 9.89 14.26
CA ASN A 396 15.44 10.91 14.79
C ASN A 396 15.31 11.13 16.32
N GLY A 397 14.63 10.22 17.02
CA GLY A 397 14.67 10.10 18.47
C GLY A 397 13.61 10.91 19.24
N PHE A 398 12.55 11.38 18.59
CA PHE A 398 11.42 11.99 19.26
C PHE A 398 10.71 10.97 20.18
N ARG A 399 10.62 11.28 21.47
CA ARG A 399 10.03 10.39 22.49
C ARG A 399 8.58 10.70 22.84
N GLY A 400 8.05 11.87 22.50
CA GLY A 400 6.67 12.25 22.81
C GLY A 400 5.61 11.42 22.06
N ARG A 401 4.33 11.61 22.36
CA ARG A 401 3.24 10.92 21.67
C ARG A 401 3.05 11.44 20.25
N ILE A 402 2.80 10.53 19.29
CA ILE A 402 2.48 10.88 17.90
C ILE A 402 1.12 10.29 17.57
N LEU A 403 0.19 11.16 17.20
CA LEU A 403 -1.17 10.82 16.78
C LEU A 403 -1.30 11.13 15.29
N LEU A 404 -1.50 10.10 14.46
CA LEU A 404 -1.61 10.23 13.01
C LEU A 404 -3.04 9.92 12.57
N TYR A 405 -3.80 10.95 12.21
CA TYR A 405 -5.20 10.85 11.82
C TYR A 405 -5.35 10.72 10.31
N THR A 406 -6.27 9.87 9.85
CA THR A 406 -6.61 9.79 8.43
C THR A 406 -8.08 9.41 8.23
N ARG A 407 -8.70 10.00 7.19
CA ARG A 407 -10.05 9.62 6.75
C ARG A 407 -10.08 8.25 6.06
N GLU A 408 -8.94 7.77 5.58
CA GLU A 408 -8.87 6.49 4.86
C GLU A 408 -8.84 5.32 5.85
N GLY A 409 -9.58 4.24 5.53
CA GLY A 409 -9.63 3.00 6.32
C GLY A 409 -8.44 2.05 6.09
N THR A 410 -7.35 2.54 5.50
CA THR A 410 -6.17 1.75 5.11
C THR A 410 -4.88 2.33 5.69
N LEU A 411 -3.87 1.47 5.91
CA LEU A 411 -2.53 1.91 6.29
C LEU A 411 -1.93 2.81 5.20
N PRO A 412 -1.04 3.76 5.54
CA PRO A 412 -0.35 4.61 4.57
C PRO A 412 0.26 3.80 3.41
N TYR A 413 0.03 4.28 2.19
CA TYR A 413 0.39 3.57 0.95
C TYR A 413 0.93 4.51 -0.13
N ASP A 414 1.64 3.94 -1.09
CA ASP A 414 2.20 4.64 -2.25
C ASP A 414 1.09 4.96 -3.26
N ARG A 415 0.64 6.22 -3.25
CA ARG A 415 -0.42 6.72 -4.13
C ARG A 415 0.04 6.83 -5.59
N VAL A 416 1.36 6.88 -5.85
CA VAL A 416 1.91 6.97 -7.21
C VAL A 416 1.62 5.70 -8.01
N GLN A 417 1.43 4.56 -7.33
CA GLN A 417 1.13 3.28 -7.97
C GLN A 417 -0.32 3.16 -8.45
N LEU A 418 -1.25 3.99 -7.96
CA LEU A 418 -2.67 3.85 -8.31
C LEU A 418 -2.96 4.05 -9.80
N SER A 419 -2.19 4.90 -10.48
CA SER A 419 -2.28 5.13 -11.93
C SER A 419 -1.25 4.37 -12.75
N LYS A 420 -0.09 4.01 -12.16
CA LYS A 420 1.01 3.33 -12.87
C LYS A 420 0.93 1.80 -12.82
N GLN A 421 0.42 1.27 -11.70
CA GLN A 421 0.21 -0.16 -11.45
C GLN A 421 -1.17 -0.38 -10.84
N PRO A 422 -2.26 0.02 -11.53
CA PRO A 422 -3.62 -0.04 -10.98
C PRO A 422 -4.05 -1.45 -10.55
N MET A 423 -3.44 -2.48 -11.15
CA MET A 423 -3.72 -3.90 -10.86
C MET A 423 -3.05 -4.45 -9.60
N LYS A 424 -2.16 -3.69 -8.98
CA LYS A 424 -1.37 -4.15 -7.84
C LYS A 424 -2.26 -4.29 -6.61
N LYS A 425 -2.07 -5.36 -5.84
CA LYS A 425 -2.86 -5.61 -4.64
C LYS A 425 -2.60 -4.51 -3.60
N SER A 426 -3.66 -4.09 -2.92
CA SER A 426 -3.62 -3.08 -1.85
C SER A 426 -2.50 -3.27 -0.84
N GLN A 427 -2.25 -4.51 -0.39
CA GLN A 427 -1.20 -4.82 0.59
C GLN A 427 0.21 -4.51 0.07
N ASP A 428 0.44 -4.65 -1.24
CA ASP A 428 1.75 -4.43 -1.86
C ASP A 428 2.03 -2.94 -2.12
N LEU A 429 1.04 -2.07 -1.84
CA LEU A 429 1.14 -0.62 -1.94
C LEU A 429 1.49 0.03 -0.61
N LEU A 430 1.36 -0.68 0.51
CA LEU A 430 1.60 -0.12 1.84
C LEU A 430 3.06 0.34 1.96
N LEU A 431 3.26 1.53 2.56
CA LEU A 431 4.59 2.07 2.82
C LEU A 431 5.29 1.30 3.94
N ARG A 432 4.51 0.87 4.93
CA ARG A 432 4.92 0.07 6.08
C ARG A 432 3.80 -0.89 6.48
N ASP A 433 4.18 -2.00 7.09
CA ASP A 433 3.22 -2.93 7.68
C ASP A 433 2.72 -2.45 9.05
N GLN A 434 1.76 -3.17 9.62
CA GLN A 434 1.20 -2.87 10.95
C GLN A 434 2.26 -2.95 12.06
N ASN A 435 3.26 -3.82 11.92
CA ASN A 435 4.28 -4.04 12.94
C ASN A 435 5.20 -2.83 13.08
N HIS A 436 5.47 -2.13 11.97
CA HIS A 436 6.21 -0.87 12.01
C HIS A 436 5.54 0.16 12.92
N PHE A 437 4.24 0.42 12.77
CA PHE A 437 3.53 1.41 13.60
C PHE A 437 3.54 1.03 15.09
N LYS A 438 3.42 -0.27 15.40
CA LYS A 438 3.53 -0.78 16.77
C LYS A 438 4.94 -0.57 17.34
N LYS A 439 5.98 -0.97 16.61
CA LYS A 439 7.38 -0.79 17.01
C LYS A 439 7.74 0.69 17.16
N ALA A 440 7.29 1.52 16.22
CA ALA A 440 7.50 2.96 16.23
C ALA A 440 6.63 3.68 17.27
N LYS A 441 5.68 3.00 17.93
CA LYS A 441 4.71 3.61 18.85
C LYS A 441 4.06 4.87 18.26
N ILE A 442 3.54 4.74 17.05
CA ILE A 442 2.77 5.76 16.34
C ILE A 442 1.31 5.35 16.42
N ASP A 443 0.48 6.18 17.05
CA ASP A 443 -0.95 5.95 17.14
C ASP A 443 -1.61 6.36 15.82
N LEU A 444 -1.78 5.42 14.89
CA LEU A 444 -2.49 5.63 13.63
C LEU A 444 -4.00 5.45 13.83
N ILE A 445 -4.76 6.52 13.67
CA ILE A 445 -6.21 6.55 13.82
C ILE A 445 -6.88 6.64 12.43
N LEU A 446 -7.31 5.47 11.93
CA LEU A 446 -8.01 5.30 10.66
C LEU A 446 -9.47 5.78 10.72
N ASP A 447 -10.11 5.91 9.54
CA ASP A 447 -11.53 6.25 9.40
C ASP A 447 -11.96 7.48 10.22
N THR A 448 -11.06 8.45 10.33
CA THR A 448 -11.18 9.58 11.26
C THR A 448 -11.08 10.92 10.56
N GLU A 449 -12.09 11.73 10.80
CA GLU A 449 -12.21 13.09 10.31
C GLU A 449 -11.99 14.09 11.44
N ILE A 450 -11.13 15.08 11.20
CA ILE A 450 -11.02 16.25 12.05
C ILE A 450 -12.15 17.21 11.65
N THR A 451 -12.92 17.66 12.63
CA THR A 451 -14.12 18.48 12.42
C THR A 451 -13.96 19.90 12.94
N ASN A 452 -13.08 20.11 13.92
CA ASN A 452 -12.78 21.41 14.47
C ASN A 452 -11.36 21.46 15.05
N ILE A 453 -10.77 22.66 15.07
CA ILE A 453 -9.48 22.94 15.69
C ILE A 453 -9.63 24.24 16.49
N ASN A 454 -9.41 24.15 17.80
CA ASN A 454 -9.26 25.32 18.65
C ASN A 454 -7.77 25.66 18.75
N TRP A 455 -7.37 26.77 18.15
CA TRP A 455 -5.99 27.22 18.03
C TRP A 455 -5.44 27.75 19.37
N ASP A 456 -6.26 28.48 20.12
CA ASP A 456 -5.88 29.08 21.42
C ASP A 456 -5.72 28.00 22.48
N ALA A 457 -6.69 27.08 22.57
CA ALA A 457 -6.68 25.96 23.51
C ALA A 457 -5.85 24.76 23.03
N LYS A 458 -5.21 24.86 21.85
CA LYS A 458 -4.43 23.80 21.19
C LYS A 458 -5.09 22.42 21.26
N THR A 459 -6.36 22.37 20.85
CA THR A 459 -7.20 21.17 20.92
C THR A 459 -7.84 20.89 19.57
N LEU A 460 -7.86 19.63 19.14
CA LEU A 460 -8.58 19.18 17.95
C LEU A 460 -9.80 18.34 18.35
N THR A 461 -10.89 18.46 17.59
CA THR A 461 -12.08 17.63 17.73
C THR A 461 -12.23 16.74 16.50
N TYR A 462 -12.45 15.44 16.73
CA TYR A 462 -12.48 14.44 15.68
C TYR A 462 -13.61 13.43 15.85
N HIS A 463 -14.01 12.86 14.72
CA HIS A 463 -14.99 11.81 14.59
C HIS A 463 -14.37 10.60 13.92
N THR A 464 -14.44 9.43 14.57
CA THR A 464 -14.13 8.14 13.92
C THR A 464 -15.45 7.48 13.53
N ILE A 465 -15.54 6.92 12.32
CA ILE A 465 -16.76 6.26 11.84
C ILE A 465 -17.29 5.26 12.89
N GLY A 466 -18.57 5.43 13.26
CA GLY A 466 -19.26 4.56 14.22
C GLY A 466 -18.88 4.80 15.69
N LYS A 467 -18.13 5.86 16.01
CA LYS A 467 -17.76 6.24 17.38
C LYS A 467 -18.25 7.65 17.71
N GLN A 468 -18.32 7.94 19.01
CA GLN A 468 -18.65 9.27 19.50
C GLN A 468 -17.53 10.27 19.18
N MET A 469 -17.91 11.55 19.09
CA MET A 469 -16.97 12.66 18.97
C MET A 469 -15.95 12.65 20.12
N LYS A 470 -14.69 12.95 19.82
CA LYS A 470 -13.60 13.04 20.79
C LYS A 470 -12.83 14.34 20.60
N SER A 471 -12.15 14.77 21.66
CA SER A 471 -11.22 15.90 21.61
C SER A 471 -9.87 15.49 22.18
N GLU A 472 -8.80 16.03 21.62
CA GLU A 472 -7.42 15.74 22.00
C GLU A 472 -6.61 17.04 22.02
N GLN A 473 -5.80 17.24 23.07
CA GLN A 473 -4.85 18.34 23.14
C GLN A 473 -3.57 18.01 22.38
N TYR A 474 -2.94 19.02 21.80
CA TYR A 474 -1.66 18.88 21.12
C TYR A 474 -0.67 19.95 21.56
N ASP A 475 0.63 19.64 21.50
CA ASP A 475 1.72 20.60 21.66
C ASP A 475 2.21 21.10 20.29
N TYR A 476 2.20 20.21 19.30
CA TYR A 476 2.48 20.50 17.89
C TYR A 476 1.38 19.92 17.00
N LEU A 477 1.04 20.65 15.93
CA LEU A 477 0.06 20.23 14.94
C LEU A 477 0.69 20.25 13.54
N VAL A 478 0.51 19.18 12.77
CA VAL A 478 0.97 19.08 11.39
C VAL A 478 -0.23 18.88 10.46
N LEU A 479 -0.45 19.83 9.56
CA LEU A 479 -1.50 19.81 8.54
C LEU A 479 -0.96 19.13 7.27
N ALA A 480 -1.38 17.90 7.00
CA ALA A 480 -0.87 17.03 5.93
C ALA A 480 -1.99 16.39 5.09
N THR A 481 -3.13 17.10 4.96
CA THR A 481 -4.34 16.56 4.30
C THR A 481 -4.22 16.47 2.77
N GLY A 482 -3.18 17.07 2.18
CA GLY A 482 -2.94 17.06 0.74
C GLY A 482 -4.10 17.66 -0.05
N LEU A 483 -4.34 17.12 -1.25
CA LEU A 483 -5.40 17.54 -2.15
C LEU A 483 -6.41 16.42 -2.43
N ARG A 484 -7.58 16.80 -2.96
CA ARG A 484 -8.59 15.89 -3.51
C ARG A 484 -8.81 16.14 -5.00
N SER A 485 -9.34 15.15 -5.71
CA SER A 485 -9.65 15.29 -7.13
C SER A 485 -10.70 16.36 -7.36
N ARG A 486 -10.43 17.26 -8.32
CA ARG A 486 -11.40 18.27 -8.76
C ARG A 486 -12.58 17.58 -9.42
N LYS A 487 -13.78 17.89 -8.95
CA LYS A 487 -15.03 17.35 -9.51
C LYS A 487 -15.43 18.08 -10.78
N LEU A 488 -16.19 17.42 -11.64
CA LEU A 488 -16.83 18.09 -12.77
C LEU A 488 -17.70 19.25 -12.25
N PRO A 489 -17.69 20.42 -12.91
CA PRO A 489 -18.58 21.51 -12.56
C PRO A 489 -20.05 21.07 -12.59
N SER A 490 -20.87 21.59 -11.67
CA SER A 490 -22.31 21.31 -11.63
C SER A 490 -23.06 21.79 -12.89
N SER A 491 -22.45 22.65 -13.70
CA SER A 491 -22.97 23.08 -15.00
C SER A 491 -22.94 21.97 -16.06
N ILE A 492 -22.12 20.94 -15.89
CA ILE A 492 -22.09 19.78 -16.79
C ILE A 492 -23.19 18.81 -16.35
N ARG A 493 -24.28 18.75 -17.13
CA ARG A 493 -25.41 17.86 -16.86
C ARG A 493 -24.96 16.39 -16.92
N GLY A 494 -25.45 15.57 -15.99
CA GLY A 494 -25.11 14.15 -15.86
C GLY A 494 -23.70 13.86 -15.33
N GLY A 495 -23.00 14.87 -14.78
CA GLY A 495 -21.70 14.71 -14.13
C GLY A 495 -21.69 13.86 -12.84
N ASP A 496 -22.86 13.38 -12.39
CA ASP A 496 -23.09 12.57 -11.19
C ASP A 496 -23.47 11.10 -11.49
N LEU A 497 -23.44 10.69 -12.77
CA LEU A 497 -23.69 9.30 -13.18
C LEU A 497 -22.70 8.31 -12.56
N ARG A 498 -23.15 7.10 -12.23
CA ARG A 498 -22.34 6.08 -11.51
C ARG A 498 -21.11 5.58 -12.25
N SER A 499 -21.08 5.71 -13.57
CA SER A 499 -19.96 5.26 -14.42
C SER A 499 -18.90 6.35 -14.64
N ILE A 500 -18.90 7.39 -13.80
CA ILE A 500 -17.88 8.44 -13.76
C ILE A 500 -16.93 8.16 -12.60
N PHE A 501 -15.65 8.01 -12.92
CA PHE A 501 -14.60 7.64 -11.97
C PHE A 501 -13.57 8.75 -11.81
N TYR A 502 -13.04 8.84 -10.60
CA TYR A 502 -11.88 9.64 -10.26
C TYR A 502 -10.80 8.68 -9.76
N VAL A 503 -9.55 9.13 -9.65
CA VAL A 503 -8.49 8.34 -8.99
C VAL A 503 -7.73 9.24 -8.03
N ARG A 504 -7.99 9.08 -6.74
CA ARG A 504 -7.15 9.64 -5.67
C ARG A 504 -6.87 8.61 -4.60
N SER A 505 -7.89 7.88 -4.14
CA SER A 505 -7.77 6.89 -3.08
C SER A 505 -7.55 5.47 -3.62
N MET A 506 -7.12 4.56 -2.76
CA MET A 506 -7.07 3.12 -3.08
C MET A 506 -8.45 2.56 -3.41
N GLU A 507 -9.50 3.06 -2.76
CA GLU A 507 -10.88 2.69 -3.06
C GLU A 507 -11.28 3.13 -4.48
N ASP A 508 -10.96 4.38 -4.85
CA ASP A 508 -11.19 4.90 -6.20
C ASP A 508 -10.54 4.00 -7.27
N ALA A 509 -9.26 3.65 -7.06
CA ALA A 509 -8.50 2.82 -7.99
C ALA A 509 -9.10 1.40 -8.11
N ASN A 510 -9.49 0.79 -6.99
CA ASN A 510 -10.13 -0.53 -7.00
C ASN A 510 -11.48 -0.50 -7.72
N ASN A 511 -12.30 0.53 -7.48
CA ASN A 511 -13.59 0.70 -8.15
C ASN A 511 -13.40 0.91 -9.66
N LEU A 512 -12.42 1.71 -10.06
CA LEU A 512 -12.05 1.91 -11.46
C LEU A 512 -11.64 0.59 -12.12
N VAL A 513 -10.72 -0.16 -11.51
CA VAL A 513 -10.23 -1.44 -12.04
C VAL A 513 -11.36 -2.45 -12.20
N ASN A 514 -12.25 -2.54 -11.21
CA ASN A 514 -13.42 -3.42 -11.29
C ASN A 514 -14.31 -3.08 -12.49
N LYS A 515 -14.54 -1.79 -12.76
CA LYS A 515 -15.33 -1.38 -13.94
C LYS A 515 -14.59 -1.68 -15.25
N VAL A 516 -13.28 -1.45 -15.32
CA VAL A 516 -12.45 -1.72 -16.51
C VAL A 516 -12.43 -3.21 -16.87
N LYS A 517 -12.41 -4.09 -15.86
CA LYS A 517 -12.46 -5.56 -16.07
C LYS A 517 -13.79 -6.05 -16.63
N SER A 518 -14.85 -5.28 -16.49
CA SER A 518 -16.15 -5.70 -16.93
C SER A 518 -16.21 -5.82 -18.47
N PRO A 519 -16.73 -6.92 -19.04
CA PRO A 519 -16.72 -7.16 -20.50
C PRO A 519 -17.47 -6.12 -21.32
N GLU A 520 -18.44 -5.42 -20.72
CA GLU A 520 -19.19 -4.34 -21.36
C GLU A 520 -18.42 -3.02 -21.41
N THR A 521 -17.37 -2.85 -20.62
CA THR A 521 -16.55 -1.63 -20.63
C THR A 521 -15.54 -1.72 -21.76
N LYS A 522 -15.87 -1.14 -22.93
CA LYS A 522 -15.00 -1.18 -24.13
C LYS A 522 -14.52 0.22 -24.53
N ASN A 523 -15.39 1.21 -24.40
CA ASN A 523 -15.15 2.58 -24.81
C ASN A 523 -15.03 3.47 -23.57
N ILE A 524 -13.88 4.08 -23.37
CA ILE A 524 -13.57 4.90 -22.20
C ILE A 524 -13.25 6.32 -22.65
N VAL A 525 -13.91 7.30 -22.05
CA VAL A 525 -13.54 8.71 -22.22
C VAL A 525 -12.76 9.17 -20.99
N ILE A 526 -11.57 9.72 -21.20
CA ILE A 526 -10.79 10.42 -20.18
C ILE A 526 -10.98 11.92 -20.40
N ILE A 527 -11.47 12.64 -19.38
CA ILE A 527 -11.58 14.09 -19.39
C ILE A 527 -10.39 14.66 -18.63
N GLY A 528 -9.50 15.34 -19.34
CA GLY A 528 -8.26 15.93 -18.83
C GLY A 528 -6.99 15.30 -19.41
N ASP A 529 -5.88 16.00 -19.24
CA ASP A 529 -4.59 15.75 -19.89
C ASP A 529 -3.40 15.71 -18.91
N SER A 530 -3.68 15.46 -17.63
CA SER A 530 -2.68 15.41 -16.56
C SER A 530 -1.83 14.13 -16.58
N PHE A 531 -0.83 14.04 -15.70
CA PHE A 531 -0.04 12.82 -15.49
C PHE A 531 -0.92 11.58 -15.28
N ILE A 532 -1.91 11.66 -14.41
CA ILE A 532 -2.82 10.55 -14.09
C ILE A 532 -3.63 10.16 -15.34
N ALA A 533 -4.10 11.15 -16.11
CA ALA A 533 -4.85 10.92 -17.34
C ALA A 533 -4.04 10.10 -18.34
N LEU A 534 -2.79 10.51 -18.61
CA LEU A 534 -1.96 9.84 -19.60
C LEU A 534 -1.37 8.51 -19.11
N GLU A 535 -1.14 8.36 -17.80
CA GLU A 535 -0.75 7.07 -17.22
C GLU A 535 -1.86 6.02 -17.38
N LEU A 536 -3.11 6.40 -17.07
CA LEU A 536 -4.27 5.53 -17.27
C LEU A 536 -4.56 5.31 -18.76
N CYS A 537 -4.44 6.35 -19.60
CA CYS A 537 -4.57 6.21 -21.05
C CYS A 537 -3.62 5.15 -21.59
N GLY A 538 -2.33 5.24 -21.24
CA GLY A 538 -1.33 4.28 -21.66
C GLY A 538 -1.61 2.85 -21.19
N TRP A 539 -2.06 2.67 -19.94
CA TRP A 539 -2.45 1.35 -19.43
C TRP A 539 -3.66 0.78 -20.18
N LEU A 540 -4.71 1.58 -20.37
CA LEU A 540 -5.97 1.13 -20.98
C LEU A 540 -5.83 0.80 -22.47
N THR A 541 -5.03 1.56 -23.23
CA THR A 541 -4.84 1.30 -24.66
C THR A 541 -3.89 0.14 -24.94
N THR A 542 -2.89 -0.07 -24.08
CA THR A 542 -1.88 -1.11 -24.28
C THR A 542 -2.16 -2.42 -23.54
N GLY A 543 -2.90 -2.37 -22.43
CA GLY A 543 -3.03 -3.47 -21.48
C GLY A 543 -1.77 -3.70 -20.63
N LEU A 544 -0.79 -2.79 -20.68
CA LEU A 544 0.49 -2.93 -19.99
C LEU A 544 0.60 -1.96 -18.82
N ALA A 545 1.13 -2.42 -17.69
CA ALA A 545 1.31 -1.61 -16.50
C ALA A 545 2.69 -1.80 -15.84
N GLY A 546 3.07 -0.81 -15.02
CA GLY A 546 4.32 -0.81 -14.27
C GLY A 546 5.58 -0.53 -15.09
N PRO A 547 6.74 -0.46 -14.42
CA PRO A 547 8.02 -0.11 -15.05
C PRO A 547 8.53 -1.20 -16.00
N ASP A 548 8.18 -2.46 -15.76
CA ASP A 548 8.60 -3.60 -16.59
C ASP A 548 7.66 -3.85 -17.77
N GLY A 549 6.54 -3.12 -17.86
CA GLY A 549 5.57 -3.26 -18.93
C GLY A 549 4.85 -4.61 -18.97
N LYS A 550 4.54 -5.16 -17.80
CA LYS A 550 3.89 -6.47 -17.71
C LYS A 550 2.46 -6.38 -18.25
N GLN A 551 2.09 -7.39 -19.03
CA GLN A 551 0.72 -7.59 -19.47
C GLN A 551 -0.19 -7.74 -18.25
N THR A 552 -1.26 -6.95 -18.26
CA THR A 552 -2.34 -7.05 -17.26
C THR A 552 -3.47 -7.94 -17.78
N ASP A 553 -4.35 -8.36 -16.89
CA ASP A 553 -5.51 -9.22 -17.16
C ASP A 553 -6.72 -8.45 -17.74
N ILE A 554 -6.49 -7.31 -18.37
CA ILE A 554 -7.52 -6.54 -19.06
C ILE A 554 -7.32 -6.58 -20.58
N ASP A 555 -8.43 -6.63 -21.31
CA ASP A 555 -8.42 -6.35 -22.74
C ASP A 555 -8.10 -4.88 -22.99
N LYS A 556 -7.45 -4.60 -24.12
CA LYS A 556 -7.24 -3.24 -24.62
C LYS A 556 -8.59 -2.54 -24.80
N LYS A 557 -8.64 -1.26 -24.43
CA LYS A 557 -9.85 -0.43 -24.49
C LYS A 557 -9.73 0.63 -25.58
N ASN A 558 -10.86 1.04 -26.14
CA ASN A 558 -10.95 2.21 -27.00
C ASN A 558 -10.94 3.44 -26.11
N VAL A 559 -9.88 4.24 -26.16
CA VAL A 559 -9.72 5.40 -25.27
C VAL A 559 -9.82 6.69 -26.06
N SER A 560 -10.74 7.56 -25.65
CA SER A 560 -10.85 8.94 -26.11
C SER A 560 -10.39 9.89 -25.01
N VAL A 561 -9.48 10.82 -25.31
CA VAL A 561 -9.00 11.83 -24.36
C VAL A 561 -9.54 13.19 -24.77
N VAL A 562 -10.39 13.79 -23.95
CA VAL A 562 -10.98 15.12 -24.16
C VAL A 562 -10.26 16.12 -23.26
N MET A 563 -9.72 17.18 -23.86
CA MET A 563 -8.90 18.16 -23.14
C MET A 563 -9.08 19.57 -23.67
N LEU A 564 -8.90 20.55 -22.78
CA LEU A 564 -9.06 21.98 -23.09
C LEU A 564 -7.88 22.58 -23.85
N LEU A 565 -6.70 21.97 -23.72
CA LEU A 565 -5.46 22.48 -24.28
C LEU A 565 -5.17 21.85 -25.64
N LYS A 566 -4.33 22.51 -26.44
CA LYS A 566 -3.94 22.08 -27.80
C LYS A 566 -3.04 20.84 -27.86
N ALA A 567 -2.42 20.47 -26.74
CA ALA A 567 -1.56 19.30 -26.57
C ALA A 567 -1.51 18.92 -25.09
N PRO A 568 -1.36 17.63 -24.75
CA PRO A 568 -1.46 17.19 -23.37
C PRO A 568 -0.21 17.57 -22.56
N MET A 569 -0.38 17.92 -21.29
CA MET A 569 0.73 18.29 -20.39
C MET A 569 1.59 19.48 -20.88
N ILE A 570 1.05 20.31 -21.79
CA ILE A 570 1.78 21.45 -22.36
C ILE A 570 2.30 22.43 -21.30
N ARG A 571 1.56 22.60 -20.19
CA ARG A 571 1.96 23.45 -19.06
C ARG A 571 3.20 22.95 -18.31
N ILE A 572 3.61 21.70 -18.53
CA ILE A 572 4.72 21.05 -17.83
C ILE A 572 5.92 20.87 -18.75
N PHE A 573 5.68 20.41 -19.98
CA PHE A 573 6.75 20.04 -20.91
C PHE A 573 6.92 21.00 -22.10
N GLY A 574 6.04 21.99 -22.25
CA GLY A 574 6.02 22.85 -23.43
C GLY A 574 5.51 22.14 -24.67
N GLU A 575 5.22 22.91 -25.71
CA GLU A 575 4.47 22.42 -26.88
C GLU A 575 5.13 21.26 -27.62
N LYS A 576 6.45 21.33 -27.86
CA LYS A 576 7.17 20.34 -28.68
C LYS A 576 7.09 18.92 -28.09
N ILE A 577 7.36 18.80 -26.79
CA ILE A 577 7.36 17.52 -26.09
C ILE A 577 5.93 17.03 -25.87
N ALA A 578 5.01 17.94 -25.56
CA ALA A 578 3.58 17.63 -25.42
C ALA A 578 2.98 16.99 -26.68
N ARG A 579 3.28 17.55 -27.87
CA ARG A 579 2.80 17.00 -29.15
C ARG A 579 3.42 15.63 -29.45
N ALA A 580 4.72 15.48 -29.25
CA ALA A 580 5.38 14.18 -29.41
C ALA A 580 4.78 13.12 -28.45
N LEU A 581 4.47 13.51 -27.21
CA LEU A 581 3.81 12.64 -26.24
C LEU A 581 2.40 12.25 -26.67
N GLN A 582 1.63 13.18 -27.24
CA GLN A 582 0.32 12.88 -27.84
C GLN A 582 0.45 11.83 -28.94
N THR A 583 1.39 12.02 -29.88
CA THR A 583 1.65 11.06 -30.97
C THR A 583 2.03 9.67 -30.43
N VAL A 584 2.78 9.59 -29.33
CA VAL A 584 3.09 8.30 -28.67
C VAL A 584 1.80 7.59 -28.20
N HIS A 585 0.84 8.30 -27.63
CA HIS A 585 -0.43 7.70 -27.19
C HIS A 585 -1.36 7.37 -28.36
N GLU A 586 -1.40 8.21 -29.39
CA GLU A 586 -2.17 7.96 -30.62
C GLU A 586 -1.66 6.72 -31.36
N LYS A 587 -0.33 6.53 -31.46
CA LYS A 587 0.29 5.30 -31.98
C LYS A 587 -0.11 4.05 -31.19
N ASN A 588 -0.48 4.20 -29.92
CA ASN A 588 -0.98 3.11 -29.07
C ASN A 588 -2.51 2.93 -29.13
N GLY A 589 -3.22 3.74 -29.92
CA GLY A 589 -4.66 3.60 -30.16
C GLY A 589 -5.56 4.58 -29.40
N ALA A 590 -5.00 5.59 -28.72
CA ALA A 590 -5.80 6.67 -28.14
C ALA A 590 -6.30 7.65 -29.22
N LYS A 591 -7.50 8.20 -29.06
CA LYS A 591 -8.01 9.32 -29.87
C LYS A 591 -8.07 10.59 -29.02
N PHE A 592 -7.36 11.64 -29.43
CA PHE A 592 -7.38 12.92 -28.72
C PHE A 592 -8.38 13.89 -29.33
N TYR A 593 -9.06 14.64 -28.46
CA TYR A 593 -9.92 15.77 -28.79
C TYR A 593 -9.32 17.01 -28.08
N PRO A 594 -8.29 17.64 -28.68
CA PRO A 594 -7.72 18.88 -28.16
C PRO A 594 -8.72 20.03 -28.29
N GLU A 595 -8.56 21.05 -27.44
CA GLU A 595 -9.38 22.28 -27.47
C GLU A 595 -10.89 22.00 -27.46
N ALA A 596 -11.30 20.95 -26.74
CA ALA A 596 -12.68 20.47 -26.70
C ALA A 596 -13.28 20.60 -25.28
N ASN A 597 -14.45 21.22 -25.20
CA ASN A 597 -15.25 21.34 -23.98
C ASN A 597 -16.34 20.27 -23.91
N VAL A 598 -16.51 19.66 -22.74
CA VAL A 598 -17.66 18.79 -22.44
C VAL A 598 -18.81 19.63 -21.91
N THR A 599 -19.99 19.50 -22.52
CA THR A 599 -21.19 20.24 -22.14
C THR A 599 -22.19 19.38 -21.36
N GLU A 600 -22.28 18.10 -21.70
CA GLU A 600 -23.21 17.15 -21.08
C GLU A 600 -22.65 15.72 -21.13
N ILE A 601 -22.98 14.93 -20.11
CA ILE A 601 -22.74 13.49 -20.09
C ILE A 601 -24.10 12.83 -19.99
N THR A 602 -24.50 12.09 -21.03
CA THR A 602 -25.80 11.41 -21.07
C THR A 602 -25.65 9.94 -20.74
N GLY A 603 -26.70 9.38 -20.14
CA GLY A 603 -26.70 8.01 -19.68
C GLY A 603 -28.07 7.40 -19.57
N GLU A 604 -28.11 6.08 -19.48
CA GLU A 604 -29.31 5.26 -19.29
C GLU A 604 -29.11 4.39 -18.04
N ASN A 605 -30.16 4.19 -17.23
CA ASN A 605 -30.08 3.39 -16.00
C ASN A 605 -28.92 3.81 -15.07
N ASN A 606 -28.65 5.12 -15.01
CA ASN A 606 -27.56 5.73 -14.23
C ASN A 606 -26.14 5.29 -14.67
N SER A 607 -25.99 4.83 -15.91
CA SER A 607 -24.72 4.48 -16.54
C SER A 607 -24.49 5.35 -17.78
N VAL A 608 -23.25 5.77 -18.01
CA VAL A 608 -22.91 6.64 -19.13
C VAL A 608 -23.13 5.95 -20.48
N LYS A 609 -23.51 6.73 -21.49
CA LYS A 609 -23.60 6.32 -22.90
C LYS A 609 -22.87 7.26 -23.83
N PHE A 610 -22.93 8.57 -23.57
CA PHE A 610 -22.25 9.56 -24.42
C PHE A 610 -21.65 10.70 -23.60
N VAL A 611 -20.52 11.22 -24.09
CA VAL A 611 -19.98 12.52 -23.70
C VAL A 611 -20.24 13.48 -24.84
N GLN A 612 -20.99 14.54 -24.58
CA GLN A 612 -21.34 15.57 -25.55
C GLN A 612 -20.31 16.70 -25.51
N LEU A 613 -19.77 17.03 -26.68
CA LEU A 613 -18.88 18.17 -26.85
C LEU A 613 -19.66 19.43 -27.25
N GLU A 614 -19.08 20.59 -26.95
CA GLU A 614 -19.60 21.90 -27.36
C GLU A 614 -19.71 22.04 -28.90
N THR A 615 -18.87 21.34 -29.65
CA THR A 615 -18.90 21.30 -31.12
C THR A 615 -20.13 20.59 -31.70
N GLY A 616 -20.91 19.90 -30.86
CA GLY A 616 -22.04 19.07 -31.28
C GLY A 616 -21.68 17.60 -31.48
N GLU A 617 -20.39 17.21 -31.44
CA GLU A 617 -19.99 15.80 -31.51
C GLU A 617 -20.35 15.04 -30.22
N SER A 618 -20.91 13.84 -30.37
CA SER A 618 -21.22 12.92 -29.25
C SER A 618 -20.25 11.74 -29.27
N ILE A 619 -19.47 11.56 -28.22
CA ILE A 619 -18.51 10.45 -28.09
C ILE A 619 -19.16 9.29 -27.32
N PRO A 620 -19.41 8.12 -27.95
CA PRO A 620 -19.97 6.96 -27.25
C PRO A 620 -18.97 6.40 -26.24
N CYS A 621 -19.44 6.11 -25.02
CA CYS A 621 -18.62 5.52 -23.98
C CYS A 621 -19.42 4.72 -22.95
N ASP A 622 -18.74 3.76 -22.32
CA ASP A 622 -19.26 2.89 -21.25
C ASP A 622 -18.77 3.34 -19.87
N MET A 623 -17.75 4.21 -19.85
CA MET A 623 -17.07 4.70 -18.67
C MET A 623 -16.41 6.06 -18.95
N VAL A 624 -16.45 6.95 -17.95
CA VAL A 624 -15.72 8.22 -17.97
C VAL A 624 -14.73 8.25 -16.82
N ILE A 625 -13.50 8.68 -17.08
CA ILE A 625 -12.48 8.95 -16.06
C ILE A 625 -12.21 10.46 -16.05
N VAL A 626 -12.34 11.10 -14.90
CA VAL A 626 -12.12 12.54 -14.74
C VAL A 626 -10.78 12.79 -14.07
N ALA A 627 -9.89 13.48 -14.79
CA ALA A 627 -8.51 13.75 -14.39
C ALA A 627 -8.13 15.22 -14.68
N ILE A 628 -9.03 16.15 -14.34
CA ILE A 628 -8.95 17.60 -14.58
C ILE A 628 -8.22 18.39 -13.48
N GLY A 629 -7.32 17.72 -12.75
CA GLY A 629 -6.54 18.31 -11.66
C GLY A 629 -7.15 18.11 -10.26
N SER A 630 -6.68 18.92 -9.32
CA SER A 630 -6.99 18.77 -7.89
C SER A 630 -7.37 20.10 -7.24
N GLU A 631 -7.91 20.01 -6.03
CA GLU A 631 -8.31 21.15 -5.20
C GLU A 631 -7.90 20.93 -3.74
N THR A 632 -7.73 22.05 -3.03
CA THR A 632 -7.26 22.08 -1.65
C THR A 632 -8.33 21.64 -0.66
N CYS A 633 -7.90 20.95 0.40
CA CYS A 633 -8.76 20.52 1.51
C CYS A 633 -8.65 21.52 2.68
N THR A 634 -8.92 22.80 2.42
CA THR A 634 -8.68 23.92 3.35
C THR A 634 -9.95 24.53 3.92
N GLU A 635 -11.09 23.85 3.81
CA GLU A 635 -12.39 24.34 4.32
C GLU A 635 -12.35 24.69 5.81
N LEU A 636 -11.66 23.88 6.63
CA LEU A 636 -11.51 24.11 8.07
C LEU A 636 -10.66 25.33 8.43
N TYR A 637 -9.98 25.94 7.46
CA TYR A 637 -9.00 27.00 7.69
C TYR A 637 -9.41 28.37 7.13
N LYS A 638 -10.54 28.45 6.40
CA LYS A 638 -10.98 29.70 5.74
C LYS A 638 -11.20 30.85 6.72
N ASP A 639 -11.81 30.55 7.87
CA ASP A 639 -12.12 31.52 8.92
C ASP A 639 -11.20 31.34 10.15
N SER A 640 -9.96 30.90 9.92
CA SER A 640 -8.98 30.58 10.96
C SER A 640 -7.76 31.50 10.87
N PRO A 641 -6.88 31.53 11.89
CA PRO A 641 -5.66 32.31 11.86
C PRO A 641 -4.58 31.77 10.89
N ILE A 642 -4.86 30.67 10.16
CA ILE A 642 -3.96 30.11 9.15
C ILE A 642 -3.98 30.96 7.89
N ALA A 643 -2.81 31.48 7.50
CA ALA A 643 -2.66 32.25 6.28
C ALA A 643 -2.81 31.36 5.04
N LEU A 644 -3.82 31.66 4.22
CA LEU A 644 -4.05 31.05 2.93
C LEU A 644 -3.58 31.97 1.80
N SER A 645 -3.06 31.36 0.73
CA SER A 645 -2.81 32.02 -0.56
C SER A 645 -4.12 32.25 -1.33
N GLU A 646 -4.07 33.02 -2.42
CA GLU A 646 -5.24 33.34 -3.26
C GLU A 646 -5.92 32.08 -3.83
N ASP A 647 -5.14 31.06 -4.15
CA ASP A 647 -5.58 29.74 -4.60
C ASP A 647 -5.78 28.74 -3.45
N HIS A 648 -5.92 29.26 -2.23
CA HIS A 648 -6.32 28.55 -1.02
C HIS A 648 -5.35 27.44 -0.55
N PHE A 649 -4.06 27.52 -0.88
CA PHE A 649 -3.02 26.71 -0.23
C PHE A 649 -2.55 27.37 1.08
N ILE A 650 -2.14 26.56 2.05
CA ILE A 650 -1.56 27.05 3.30
C ILE A 650 -0.17 27.61 3.02
N LYS A 651 0.08 28.87 3.41
CA LYS A 651 1.40 29.48 3.29
C LYS A 651 2.28 29.04 4.46
N VAL A 652 3.51 28.64 4.17
CA VAL A 652 4.51 28.28 5.19
C VAL A 652 5.84 28.97 4.95
N ASN A 653 6.62 29.14 6.00
CA ASN A 653 7.99 29.61 5.90
C ASN A 653 8.96 28.47 5.50
N ASP A 654 10.26 28.78 5.50
CA ASP A 654 11.33 27.82 5.19
C ASP A 654 11.53 26.72 6.23
N ARG A 655 10.87 26.79 7.39
CA ARG A 655 10.82 25.73 8.41
C ARG A 655 9.50 24.96 8.39
N LEU A 656 8.66 25.19 7.38
CA LEU A 656 7.33 24.60 7.16
C LEU A 656 6.29 25.03 8.21
N GLU A 657 6.59 26.10 8.96
CA GLU A 657 5.68 26.68 9.95
C GLU A 657 4.64 27.55 9.26
N THR A 658 3.40 27.48 9.74
CA THR A 658 2.30 28.33 9.32
C THR A 658 2.34 29.68 10.06
N SER A 659 1.33 30.53 9.87
CA SER A 659 1.12 31.75 10.66
C SER A 659 0.73 31.51 12.13
N VAL A 660 0.47 30.25 12.52
CA VAL A 660 0.12 29.88 13.90
C VAL A 660 1.29 29.13 14.53
N GLU A 661 1.66 29.55 15.75
CA GLU A 661 2.77 28.98 16.50
C GLU A 661 2.60 27.46 16.73
N HIS A 662 3.67 26.70 16.50
CA HIS A 662 3.72 25.23 16.61
C HIS A 662 2.77 24.48 15.67
N VAL A 663 2.21 25.16 14.68
CA VAL A 663 1.44 24.54 13.59
C VAL A 663 2.26 24.57 12.31
N LEU A 664 2.47 23.40 11.71
CA LEU A 664 3.18 23.21 10.45
C LEU A 664 2.22 22.71 9.37
N ALA A 665 2.55 22.93 8.10
CA ALA A 665 1.85 22.31 6.98
C ALA A 665 2.82 21.70 5.98
N VAL A 666 2.51 20.49 5.48
CA VAL A 666 3.40 19.70 4.62
C VAL A 666 2.68 19.07 3.44
N GLY A 667 3.45 18.77 2.39
CA GLY A 667 2.96 18.18 1.15
C GLY A 667 2.02 19.08 0.37
N ASP A 668 1.17 18.45 -0.45
CA ASP A 668 0.44 19.13 -1.52
C ASP A 668 -0.48 20.29 -1.04
N ILE A 669 -0.85 20.34 0.24
CA ILE A 669 -1.71 21.41 0.79
C ILE A 669 -0.98 22.73 1.04
N SER A 670 0.36 22.70 1.03
CA SER A 670 1.20 23.85 1.40
C SER A 670 1.89 24.49 0.20
N LYS A 671 2.07 25.81 0.25
CA LYS A 671 3.02 26.57 -0.58
C LYS A 671 4.22 26.90 0.27
N HIS A 672 5.39 26.46 -0.16
CA HIS A 672 6.64 26.63 0.56
C HIS A 672 7.65 27.39 -0.32
N PRO A 673 8.64 28.06 0.28
CA PRO A 673 9.75 28.62 -0.48
C PRO A 673 10.57 27.50 -1.14
N LEU A 674 11.09 27.76 -2.33
CA LEU A 674 12.03 26.90 -3.04
C LEU A 674 13.39 27.60 -3.10
N LYS A 675 14.14 27.49 -1.99
CA LYS A 675 15.42 28.18 -1.77
C LYS A 675 16.47 27.91 -2.84
N VAL A 676 16.48 26.74 -3.48
CA VAL A 676 17.44 26.42 -4.53
C VAL A 676 17.33 27.34 -5.76
N PHE A 677 16.16 27.95 -5.98
CA PHE A 677 15.91 28.88 -7.07
C PHE A 677 15.43 30.26 -6.59
N ASN A 678 15.54 30.57 -5.29
CA ASN A 678 15.08 31.83 -4.69
C ASN A 678 13.63 32.18 -5.06
N LEU A 679 12.72 31.20 -5.00
CA LEU A 679 11.29 31.41 -5.20
C LEU A 679 10.59 31.39 -3.84
N ASP A 680 9.75 32.38 -3.56
CA ASP A 680 9.11 32.55 -2.25
C ASP A 680 7.94 31.58 -2.04
N GLU A 681 7.19 31.28 -3.10
CA GLU A 681 5.98 30.45 -3.00
C GLU A 681 5.88 29.47 -4.17
N VAL A 682 6.11 28.20 -3.89
CA VAL A 682 5.95 27.09 -4.83
C VAL A 682 5.05 26.03 -4.21
N ASN A 683 4.13 25.50 -5.03
CA ASN A 683 3.44 24.25 -4.74
C ASN A 683 3.83 23.26 -5.85
N CYS A 684 4.64 22.27 -5.48
CA CYS A 684 5.11 21.24 -6.39
C CYS A 684 4.47 19.91 -5.97
N GLN A 685 3.37 19.54 -6.64
CA GLN A 685 2.45 18.44 -6.26
C GLN A 685 3.04 17.06 -6.60
N HIS A 686 4.17 16.74 -5.98
CA HIS A 686 4.93 15.53 -6.26
C HIS A 686 5.30 14.79 -4.99
N TRP A 687 5.38 13.45 -5.13
CA TRP A 687 5.60 12.53 -4.01
C TRP A 687 6.87 12.85 -3.22
N GLN A 688 7.99 13.13 -3.91
CA GLN A 688 9.26 13.49 -3.27
C GLN A 688 9.12 14.77 -2.45
N MET A 689 8.47 15.82 -2.99
CA MET A 689 8.25 17.08 -2.27
C MET A 689 7.39 16.88 -1.02
N ALA A 690 6.36 16.04 -1.10
CA ALA A 690 5.54 15.69 0.06
C ALA A 690 6.34 14.98 1.15
N CYS A 691 7.13 13.96 0.79
CA CYS A 691 8.01 13.28 1.75
C CYS A 691 9.05 14.24 2.34
N SER A 692 9.76 15.01 1.51
CA SER A 692 10.81 15.92 1.96
C SER A 692 10.29 17.04 2.87
N SER A 693 9.10 17.58 2.60
CA SER A 693 8.46 18.54 3.51
C SER A 693 8.03 17.87 4.83
N GLY A 694 7.56 16.63 4.80
CA GLY A 694 7.28 15.83 6.00
C GLY A 694 8.52 15.62 6.88
N HIS A 695 9.66 15.27 6.27
CA HIS A 695 10.94 15.15 6.97
C HIS A 695 11.35 16.49 7.58
N GLN A 696 11.28 17.58 6.81
CA GLN A 696 11.63 18.91 7.33
C GLN A 696 10.76 19.32 8.52
N ALA A 697 9.45 19.03 8.50
CA ALA A 697 8.58 19.31 9.64
C ALA A 697 8.98 18.50 10.88
N ALA A 698 9.40 17.25 10.72
CA ALA A 698 9.94 16.45 11.82
C ALA A 698 11.21 17.09 12.41
N ASP A 699 12.12 17.56 11.55
CA ASP A 699 13.34 18.25 11.97
C ASP A 699 13.04 19.58 12.67
N THR A 700 12.07 20.35 12.21
CA THR A 700 11.62 21.60 12.86
C THR A 700 11.03 21.31 14.25
N ILE A 701 10.16 20.30 14.38
CA ILE A 701 9.59 19.91 15.69
C ILE A 701 10.70 19.42 16.63
N LEU A 702 11.64 18.61 16.14
CA LEU A 702 12.79 18.15 16.92
C LEU A 702 13.68 19.31 17.36
N HIS A 703 13.88 20.31 16.51
CA HIS A 703 14.62 21.51 16.86
C HIS A 703 13.96 22.24 18.04
N HIS A 704 12.64 22.45 17.99
CA HIS A 704 11.89 23.04 19.10
C HIS A 704 11.97 22.17 20.37
N TYR A 705 11.73 20.87 20.24
CA TYR A 705 11.75 19.93 21.35
C TYR A 705 13.11 19.82 22.05
N LEU A 706 14.21 19.77 21.28
CA LEU A 706 15.57 19.65 21.84
C LEU A 706 16.11 20.99 22.35
N GLY A 707 15.81 22.09 21.65
CA GLY A 707 16.18 23.45 22.06
C GLY A 707 15.55 23.87 23.38
N GLN A 708 14.36 23.34 23.70
CA GLN A 708 13.70 23.56 24.99
C GLN A 708 14.28 22.69 26.13
N ASN A 709 15.00 21.59 25.83
CA ASN A 709 15.30 20.58 26.83
C ASN A 709 16.76 20.52 27.32
N LYS A 710 17.80 20.93 26.58
CA LYS A 710 19.19 21.05 27.10
C LYS A 710 20.04 22.01 26.26
N GLY A 711 20.97 22.73 26.91
CA GLY A 711 21.99 23.62 26.31
C GLY A 711 23.04 22.93 25.44
N GLY A 712 22.58 22.17 24.44
CA GLY A 712 23.39 21.46 23.46
C GLY A 712 22.57 21.30 22.19
N ALA A 713 22.22 22.42 21.55
CA ALA A 713 21.54 22.40 20.27
C ALA A 713 22.46 21.72 19.25
N ARG A 714 22.12 20.50 18.82
CA ARG A 714 22.55 20.02 17.52
C ARG A 714 22.12 21.10 16.51
N PRO A 715 23.02 21.67 15.70
CA PRO A 715 22.62 22.54 14.62
C PRO A 715 21.86 21.67 13.61
N LEU A 716 20.55 21.55 13.80
CA LEU A 716 19.67 20.96 12.80
C LEU A 716 19.55 22.00 11.69
N LYS A 717 19.75 21.55 10.45
CA LYS A 717 19.49 22.37 9.27
C LYS A 717 17.97 22.55 9.20
N THR A 718 17.46 23.64 9.76
CA THR A 718 16.02 23.91 9.82
C THR A 718 15.46 24.48 8.51
N ASP A 719 16.35 24.91 7.62
CA ASP A 719 15.97 25.44 6.31
C ASP A 719 15.59 24.32 5.34
N TYR A 720 14.34 24.34 4.89
CA TYR A 720 13.85 23.48 3.81
C TYR A 720 14.64 23.74 2.54
N TYR A 721 15.43 22.73 2.16
CA TYR A 721 16.31 22.82 1.02
C TYR A 721 16.32 21.49 0.26
N THR A 722 15.61 21.46 -0.86
CA THR A 722 15.55 20.30 -1.76
C THR A 722 15.47 20.76 -3.21
N VAL A 723 15.79 19.86 -4.13
CA VAL A 723 15.57 20.03 -5.57
C VAL A 723 14.39 19.17 -5.95
N PRO A 724 13.33 19.72 -6.58
CA PRO A 724 12.20 18.90 -6.99
C PRO A 724 12.63 17.86 -8.01
N ILE A 725 12.32 16.60 -7.72
CA ILE A 725 12.55 15.49 -8.65
C ILE A 725 11.27 14.66 -8.75
N TYR A 726 10.85 14.37 -9.97
CA TYR A 726 9.69 13.54 -10.22
C TYR A 726 9.78 12.79 -11.54
N TRP A 727 8.85 11.85 -11.73
CA TRP A 727 8.80 11.01 -12.92
C TRP A 727 7.36 10.69 -13.29
N THR A 728 7.19 10.34 -14.56
CA THR A 728 5.99 9.69 -15.06
C THR A 728 6.39 8.54 -15.95
N THR A 729 5.66 7.43 -15.85
CA THR A 729 5.82 6.27 -16.72
C THR A 729 4.46 6.00 -17.33
N GLN A 730 4.34 6.30 -18.60
CA GLN A 730 3.12 6.15 -19.39
C GLN A 730 3.37 4.95 -20.32
N ASN A 731 2.43 4.01 -20.41
CA ASN A 731 2.51 2.82 -21.28
C ASN A 731 3.82 1.98 -21.21
N ASN A 732 4.54 2.02 -20.08
CA ASN A 732 5.85 1.37 -19.79
C ASN A 732 7.06 1.79 -20.64
N LYS A 733 6.89 2.18 -21.91
CA LYS A 733 8.02 2.58 -22.78
C LYS A 733 8.34 4.06 -22.69
N THR A 734 7.40 4.84 -22.15
CA THR A 734 7.46 6.29 -22.11
C THR A 734 7.68 6.74 -20.68
N THR A 735 8.95 6.77 -20.27
CA THR A 735 9.34 7.30 -18.96
C THR A 735 10.02 8.63 -19.12
N ILE A 736 9.45 9.67 -18.49
CA ILE A 736 10.06 10.99 -18.40
C ILE A 736 10.47 11.21 -16.95
N ARG A 737 11.73 11.60 -16.73
CA ARG A 737 12.23 12.07 -15.43
C ARG A 737 12.47 13.55 -15.49
N TYR A 738 12.21 14.23 -14.39
CA TYR A 738 12.26 15.68 -14.30
C TYR A 738 13.02 16.09 -13.04
N ALA A 739 13.89 17.09 -13.17
CA ALA A 739 14.57 17.72 -12.04
C ALA A 739 14.54 19.25 -12.16
N GLY A 740 14.30 19.94 -11.05
CA GLY A 740 14.19 21.40 -11.00
C GLY A 740 12.74 21.87 -11.07
N TYR A 741 12.53 23.15 -11.37
CA TYR A 741 11.22 23.78 -11.42
C TYR A 741 11.21 25.00 -12.33
N THR A 742 10.22 25.11 -13.21
CA THR A 742 9.93 26.33 -13.98
C THR A 742 8.42 26.51 -14.16
N ARG A 743 7.98 27.77 -14.31
CA ARG A 743 6.61 28.12 -14.76
C ARG A 743 6.55 28.44 -16.25
N ASP A 744 7.70 28.56 -16.89
CA ASP A 744 7.86 28.84 -18.32
C ASP A 744 8.57 27.66 -18.99
N PRO A 745 7.82 26.70 -19.54
CA PRO A 745 8.39 25.53 -20.21
C PRO A 745 8.62 25.75 -21.71
N GLU A 746 8.32 26.93 -22.27
CA GLU A 746 8.39 27.16 -23.73
C GLU A 746 9.80 27.52 -24.20
N ASN A 747 10.60 28.21 -23.37
CA ASN A 747 12.01 28.45 -23.65
C ASN A 747 12.84 27.20 -23.30
N VAL A 748 13.05 26.33 -24.29
CA VAL A 748 13.65 25.01 -24.09
C VAL A 748 14.73 24.68 -25.13
N VAL A 749 15.85 24.13 -24.65
CA VAL A 749 16.89 23.50 -25.50
C VAL A 749 16.67 21.99 -25.47
N ILE A 750 16.43 21.38 -26.64
CA ILE A 750 16.13 19.96 -26.76
C ILE A 750 17.24 19.25 -27.53
N HIS A 751 17.73 18.16 -26.96
CA HIS A 751 18.66 17.21 -27.57
C HIS A 751 17.98 15.86 -27.77
N GLY A 752 18.37 15.14 -28.82
CA GLY A 752 17.85 13.81 -29.14
C GLY A 752 16.64 13.83 -30.08
N ASP A 753 15.81 12.80 -29.98
CA ASP A 753 14.73 12.51 -30.92
C ASP A 753 13.38 12.43 -30.21
N LEU A 754 12.44 13.28 -30.63
CA LEU A 754 11.07 13.31 -30.12
C LEU A 754 10.12 12.41 -30.93
N ASP A 755 10.35 12.23 -32.23
CA ASP A 755 9.37 11.65 -33.15
C ASP A 755 9.53 10.13 -33.32
N GLY A 756 10.77 9.65 -33.27
CA GLY A 756 11.13 8.24 -33.39
C GLY A 756 11.06 7.51 -32.05
N GLU A 757 12.18 7.42 -31.35
CA GLU A 757 12.29 6.63 -30.11
C GLU A 757 11.76 7.34 -28.86
N PHE A 758 11.36 8.62 -28.96
CA PHE A 758 11.02 9.46 -27.82
C PHE A 758 12.15 9.46 -26.77
N LYS A 759 13.38 9.68 -27.24
CA LYS A 759 14.63 9.65 -26.49
C LYS A 759 15.26 11.04 -26.55
N PHE A 760 15.06 11.83 -25.49
CA PHE A 760 15.44 13.23 -25.50
C PHE A 760 15.93 13.72 -24.13
N VAL A 761 16.58 14.87 -24.15
CA VAL A 761 16.82 15.73 -22.98
C VAL A 761 16.32 17.12 -23.32
N ALA A 762 15.58 17.75 -22.42
CA ALA A 762 15.01 19.07 -22.57
C ALA A 762 15.39 19.94 -21.38
N TYR A 763 16.19 20.97 -21.63
CA TYR A 763 16.63 21.96 -20.64
C TYR A 763 15.75 23.19 -20.73
N TYR A 764 15.02 23.51 -19.66
CA TYR A 764 14.15 24.69 -19.60
C TYR A 764 14.91 25.89 -19.05
N ILE A 765 14.87 27.00 -19.79
CA ILE A 765 15.72 28.17 -19.59
C ILE A 765 14.90 29.35 -19.09
N VAL A 766 15.33 29.93 -17.97
CA VAL A 766 14.79 31.19 -17.43
C VAL A 766 15.98 32.10 -17.14
N ASP A 767 15.93 33.34 -17.64
CA ASP A 767 16.99 34.34 -17.49
C ASP A 767 18.39 33.85 -17.92
N GLY A 768 18.45 33.05 -18.99
CA GLY A 768 19.70 32.49 -19.52
C GLY A 768 20.27 31.29 -18.76
N PHE A 769 19.58 30.81 -17.71
CA PHE A 769 20.00 29.67 -16.89
C PHE A 769 19.00 28.52 -16.96
N VAL A 770 19.51 27.29 -16.84
CA VAL A 770 18.66 26.11 -16.68
C VAL A 770 17.95 26.16 -15.32
N ARG A 771 16.63 26.07 -15.31
CA ARG A 771 15.80 25.95 -14.09
C ARG A 771 15.16 24.59 -13.92
N ALA A 772 15.06 23.84 -15.02
CA ALA A 772 14.64 22.46 -14.96
C ALA A 772 15.21 21.65 -16.14
N VAL A 773 15.19 20.34 -15.99
CA VAL A 773 15.49 19.39 -17.06
C VAL A 773 14.45 18.28 -17.06
N ALA A 774 13.97 17.92 -18.25
CA ALA A 774 13.23 16.68 -18.49
C ALA A 774 14.08 15.74 -19.34
N GLN A 775 14.05 14.44 -19.07
CA GLN A 775 14.73 13.44 -19.88
C GLN A 775 13.89 12.20 -20.11
N SER A 776 14.15 11.53 -21.23
CA SER A 776 13.71 10.18 -21.53
C SER A 776 14.89 9.38 -22.07
N LYS A 777 15.17 8.21 -21.47
CA LYS A 777 16.22 7.25 -21.89
C LYS A 777 17.67 7.80 -21.90
N TYR A 778 17.94 8.85 -21.12
CA TYR A 778 19.28 9.41 -20.86
C TYR A 778 19.67 9.38 -19.36
N ASP A 779 19.18 8.38 -18.63
CA ASP A 779 19.59 8.14 -17.24
C ASP A 779 21.14 8.06 -17.14
N PRO A 780 21.78 8.70 -16.14
CA PRO A 780 21.23 9.35 -14.94
C PRO A 780 21.11 10.89 -15.01
N LEU A 781 21.09 11.51 -16.19
CA LEU A 781 21.34 12.95 -16.38
C LEU A 781 20.48 13.90 -15.53
N SER A 782 19.19 13.62 -15.33
CA SER A 782 18.31 14.44 -14.48
C SER A 782 18.75 14.45 -13.02
N SER A 783 19.23 13.31 -12.50
CA SER A 783 19.84 13.23 -11.16
C SER A 783 21.20 13.92 -11.11
N GLU A 784 21.98 13.92 -12.19
CA GLU A 784 23.24 14.68 -12.27
C GLU A 784 22.98 16.19 -12.19
N VAL A 785 22.02 16.69 -12.98
CA VAL A 785 21.60 18.11 -12.96
C VAL A 785 21.00 18.48 -11.61
N ALA A 786 20.27 17.58 -10.96
CA ALA A 786 19.76 17.83 -9.61
C ALA A 786 20.88 18.05 -8.59
N GLU A 787 22.01 17.34 -8.70
CA GLU A 787 23.18 17.60 -7.84
C GLU A 787 23.83 18.96 -8.14
N VAL A 788 23.88 19.38 -9.42
CA VAL A 788 24.34 20.74 -9.77
C VAL A 788 23.48 21.80 -9.08
N PHE A 789 22.14 21.67 -9.15
CA PHE A 789 21.22 22.57 -8.47
C PHE A 789 21.37 22.51 -6.95
N TYR A 790 21.44 21.30 -6.37
CA TYR A 790 21.59 21.12 -4.93
C TYR A 790 22.85 21.81 -4.40
N HIS A 791 23.93 21.82 -5.17
CA HIS A 791 25.17 22.51 -4.84
C HIS A 791 25.19 24.01 -5.23
N ARG A 792 24.02 24.62 -5.49
CA ARG A 792 23.84 26.06 -5.78
C ARG A 792 24.64 26.55 -6.99
N ARG A 793 24.89 25.66 -7.95
CA ARG A 793 25.54 26.01 -9.22
C ARG A 793 24.47 26.24 -10.28
N ASN A 794 24.71 27.21 -11.15
CA ASN A 794 23.80 27.57 -12.23
C ASN A 794 24.38 27.11 -13.57
N ILE A 795 23.62 26.31 -14.31
CA ILE A 795 23.99 25.87 -15.66
C ILE A 795 23.56 26.97 -16.62
N ARG A 796 24.48 27.49 -17.44
CA ARG A 796 24.15 28.52 -18.44
C ARG A 796 23.64 27.85 -19.71
N LYS A 797 22.74 28.54 -20.43
CA LYS A 797 22.22 28.05 -21.72
C LYS A 797 23.35 27.73 -22.71
N GLU A 798 24.33 28.62 -22.83
CA GLU A 798 25.49 28.45 -23.74
C GLU A 798 26.27 27.16 -23.51
N ASP A 799 26.26 26.63 -22.28
CA ASP A 799 27.00 25.41 -21.94
C ASP A 799 26.30 24.16 -22.44
N ILE A 800 24.97 24.21 -22.62
CA ILE A 800 24.15 23.07 -23.01
C ILE A 800 23.60 23.18 -24.42
N GLU A 801 23.76 24.32 -25.09
CA GLU A 801 23.13 24.59 -26.39
C GLU A 801 23.68 23.66 -27.48
N ASN A 802 24.99 23.42 -27.49
CA ASN A 802 25.67 22.55 -28.46
C ASN A 802 26.32 21.30 -27.82
N ASP A 803 26.22 21.14 -26.51
CA ASP A 803 26.73 19.97 -25.77
C ASP A 803 25.73 19.57 -24.68
N MET A 804 24.98 18.51 -24.93
CA MET A 804 24.01 17.98 -23.97
C MET A 804 24.62 17.68 -22.58
N TYR A 805 25.93 17.42 -22.49
CA TYR A 805 26.62 17.14 -21.23
C TYR A 805 27.48 18.29 -20.69
N GLY A 806 27.42 19.48 -21.30
CA GLY A 806 28.29 20.60 -20.93
C GLY A 806 28.07 21.11 -19.50
N TYR A 807 26.98 20.72 -18.85
CA TYR A 807 26.76 20.96 -17.43
C TYR A 807 27.70 20.17 -16.50
N ARG A 808 28.34 19.09 -16.97
CA ARG A 808 29.18 18.21 -16.11
C ARG A 808 30.40 18.92 -15.54
N LYS A 809 30.88 19.99 -16.18
CA LYS A 809 31.90 20.88 -15.59
C LYS A 809 31.49 21.47 -14.23
N TYR A 810 30.17 21.57 -13.97
CA TYR A 810 29.63 22.00 -12.68
C TYR A 810 29.53 20.87 -11.65
N LEU A 811 29.88 19.63 -11.99
CA LEU A 811 30.00 18.53 -11.03
C LEU A 811 31.45 18.34 -10.55
N GLU A 812 32.42 19.00 -11.19
CA GLU A 812 33.79 19.01 -10.70
C GLU A 812 33.87 19.86 -9.44
N PHE A 813 33.99 19.20 -8.29
CA PHE A 813 34.30 19.86 -7.03
C PHE A 813 35.81 20.00 -6.95
N LYS A 814 36.33 21.12 -7.47
CA LYS A 814 37.67 21.55 -7.09
C LYS A 814 37.68 21.59 -5.56
N THR A 815 38.58 20.83 -4.95
CA THR A 815 38.92 20.82 -3.53
C THR A 815 39.49 22.18 -3.10
N LYS A 816 38.76 23.27 -3.34
CA LYS A 816 38.97 24.48 -2.56
C LYS A 816 38.23 24.25 -1.26
N LYS A 817 39.00 24.23 -0.15
CA LYS A 817 38.44 24.35 1.19
C LYS A 817 37.37 25.46 1.17
N PRO A 818 36.18 25.24 1.75
CA PRO A 818 35.24 26.33 1.95
C PRO A 818 35.95 27.42 2.77
N GLU A 819 35.98 28.65 2.25
CA GLU A 819 36.22 29.85 3.06
C GLU A 819 34.95 30.21 3.84
#